data_AF-A0A7J7NXG1-F1
#
_entry.id   AF-A0A7J7NXG1-F1
#
_cell.length_a   1.000
_cell.length_b   1.000
_cell.length_c   1.000
_cell.angle_alpha   90.00
_cell.angle_beta   90.00
_cell.angle_gamma   90.00
#
_symmetry.space_group_name_H-M   'P 1'
#
loop_
_entity.id
_entity.type
_entity.pdbx_description
1 polymer ?
#
loop_
_entity_poly.entity_id
_entity_poly.type
_entity_poly.pdbx_seq_one_letter_code
_entity_poly.pdbx_strand_id
1 'polypeptide(L)'
;MSDVAIVWLVILMVGTLSSQLTCALPSRILVDTDVDTDDFFALLYLLKLNLSQFDLKAITINANAWTDAGHAVNQLYDMLYMMDRDDIMVGVGGEGGILPNGTILPNVGGYLPLIEQGISTAGGCRYRQAIPVGLGGRLDIDTNYGLRRSFLPQGNRQYTPLRQPSSQEVMIDTISKGPTTVFVLGAHTNFAIFLMSNSHLKKNIEHIYVMGGGIRSKNPTGCCPKNSSSSCVPEQCGDHGNLFTVYHSNPFSEFNIFGDPFAAYQVFHSGIPLTLVPLDATNTIPINEKFFMAFEKSQHTYESQYIFQSLKLARDTWFNDRFYSSYFMWDSFTSGVATSIMRNLHKRNGENEFAEMKFMNVTVVTSNKPFGISDGSNPLFDGLENTKFGLERNGVHSGHVQIGFSDSFCIVENGKGRCQDGYTKEVSGPEGARVLVATKAKPNKDVDSPLDREFFKSFLDVVNLPQQTGRFNFTTQFPYYRENSYKPNFEARKLGKPVVFDMDMSAGDFLALIYLLKVPVEVINLKGILVTATGWANPATIDIIYDVLHMMGRDDIPVGLGEIFAMDQPNPSFSAVGKCDYIKAIPHGSGGLLDSDTLYGFARNFPRSPRRYTAENSVKYEAPRDTDHPELRQPLALEVWKSITKSMNPGSKITVLTNGPLSTLAQIIASEKDPSSVIENVYVVGGHISIGKEDKGNIFTVPSNKYAELNMFLDPAAVKKVLYSALQITLIPLNVQRKVSSFRKMVQKLQVQRKTPEAVFARCLLTRLYSLQKRHHRYHHMDIFLGEILGAVILVGDQHLNPTLRAKHIRVLATGDLSKDGQIVIDENNGRLVNILETINPLAYHRHFAKLFGNKAQSAVISSYNQQKLLWSRPPNRT
;
A
#
# COMPACT_ATOMS: atom_id res chain seq x y z
N MET A 1 50.68 -39.91 56.72
CA MET A 1 49.26 -40.19 56.43
C MET A 1 48.39 -39.11 57.07
N SER A 2 48.44 -37.90 56.56
CA SER A 2 47.53 -36.76 56.76
C SER A 2 48.14 -35.67 55.90
N ASP A 3 47.40 -35.11 54.94
CA ASP A 3 47.71 -33.89 54.14
C ASP A 3 47.51 -34.05 52.62
N VAL A 4 47.51 -35.28 52.07
CA VAL A 4 47.21 -35.48 50.63
C VAL A 4 45.70 -35.66 50.36
N ALA A 5 44.91 -35.99 51.39
CA ALA A 5 43.46 -36.22 51.26
C ALA A 5 42.61 -34.93 51.29
N ILE A 6 43.13 -33.83 51.82
CA ILE A 6 42.35 -32.58 51.97
C ILE A 6 42.38 -31.73 50.69
N VAL A 7 43.44 -31.81 49.90
CA VAL A 7 43.56 -31.03 48.65
C VAL A 7 42.63 -31.58 47.54
N TRP A 8 42.37 -32.89 47.53
CA TRP A 8 41.43 -33.49 46.57
C TRP A 8 39.96 -33.22 46.89
N LEU A 9 39.60 -33.04 48.17
CA LEU A 9 38.21 -32.73 48.55
C LEU A 9 37.84 -31.26 48.30
N VAL A 10 38.81 -30.32 48.37
CA VAL A 10 38.58 -28.90 48.07
C VAL A 10 38.49 -28.66 46.56
N ILE A 11 39.25 -29.40 45.74
CA ILE A 11 39.15 -29.31 44.27
C ILE A 11 37.84 -29.93 43.75
N LEU A 12 37.30 -30.96 44.42
CA LEU A 12 35.98 -31.53 44.09
C LEU A 12 34.78 -30.69 44.59
N MET A 13 34.92 -29.90 45.67
CA MET A 13 33.87 -28.97 46.10
C MET A 13 33.87 -27.64 45.34
N VAL A 14 34.99 -27.20 44.77
CA VAL A 14 35.02 -26.02 43.88
C VAL A 14 34.58 -26.40 42.45
N GLY A 15 34.62 -27.69 42.09
CA GLY A 15 34.17 -28.22 40.79
C GLY A 15 32.66 -28.45 40.62
N THR A 16 31.82 -28.13 41.61
CA THR A 16 30.36 -28.40 41.57
C THR A 16 29.47 -27.18 41.86
N LEU A 17 30.04 -25.97 41.83
CA LEU A 17 29.30 -24.71 41.97
C LEU A 17 29.61 -23.69 40.86
N SER A 18 30.05 -24.15 39.69
CA SER A 18 29.76 -23.44 38.45
C SER A 18 28.53 -24.08 37.82
N SER A 19 27.36 -23.85 38.42
CA SER A 19 26.17 -23.75 37.59
C SER A 19 26.51 -22.67 36.58
N GLN A 20 26.76 -23.08 35.34
CA GLN A 20 26.74 -22.17 34.23
C GLN A 20 25.35 -21.52 34.25
N LEU A 21 25.23 -20.38 34.94
CA LEU A 21 24.42 -19.28 34.44
C LEU A 21 25.08 -18.83 33.14
N THR A 22 25.01 -19.67 32.10
CA THR A 22 24.90 -19.14 30.76
C THR A 22 23.60 -18.35 30.79
N CYS A 23 23.71 -17.05 31.00
CA CYS A 23 22.63 -16.13 30.68
C CYS A 23 22.35 -16.40 29.20
N ALA A 24 21.31 -17.20 28.91
CA ALA A 24 21.01 -17.62 27.55
C ALA A 24 20.84 -16.36 26.72
N LEU A 25 21.58 -16.26 25.61
CA LEU A 25 21.44 -15.12 24.71
C LEU A 25 19.97 -15.05 24.25
N PRO A 26 19.39 -13.84 24.16
CA PRO A 26 18.00 -13.72 23.77
C PRO A 26 17.79 -14.29 22.37
N SER A 27 16.63 -14.90 22.15
CA SER A 27 16.25 -15.43 20.84
C SER A 27 16.11 -14.27 19.86
N ARG A 28 16.90 -14.30 18.79
CA ARG A 28 16.89 -13.26 17.76
C ARG A 28 15.73 -13.51 16.81
N ILE A 29 14.89 -12.49 16.64
CA ILE A 29 13.69 -12.58 15.81
C ILE A 29 13.83 -11.66 14.60
N LEU A 30 13.48 -12.18 13.42
CA LEU A 30 13.18 -11.41 12.22
C LEU A 30 11.72 -11.63 11.85
N VAL A 31 10.99 -10.57 11.53
CA VAL A 31 9.58 -10.63 11.09
C VAL A 31 9.48 -10.19 9.64
N ASP A 32 8.91 -11.01 8.77
CA ASP A 32 8.49 -10.66 7.41
C ASP A 32 6.96 -10.54 7.41
N THR A 33 6.45 -9.37 7.06
CA THR A 33 5.07 -8.93 7.34
C THR A 33 4.54 -8.12 6.16
N ASP A 34 3.24 -8.21 5.90
CA ASP A 34 2.54 -7.33 4.96
C ASP A 34 1.88 -6.12 5.65
N VAL A 35 2.16 -5.89 6.93
CA VAL A 35 1.91 -4.64 7.67
C VAL A 35 0.42 -4.29 7.70
N ASP A 36 -0.44 -5.31 7.78
CA ASP A 36 -1.87 -5.17 8.03
C ASP A 36 -2.13 -4.89 9.53
N THR A 37 -3.40 -4.63 9.86
CA THR A 37 -3.87 -4.23 11.17
C THR A 37 -3.57 -5.28 12.23
N ASP A 38 -3.72 -6.56 11.90
CA ASP A 38 -3.39 -7.69 12.78
C ASP A 38 -1.87 -7.89 12.93
N ASP A 39 -1.05 -7.53 11.93
CA ASP A 39 0.41 -7.46 12.11
C ASP A 39 0.80 -6.40 13.15
N PHE A 40 0.07 -5.28 13.26
CA PHE A 40 0.36 -4.30 14.33
C PHE A 40 0.19 -4.93 15.70
N PHE A 41 -0.80 -5.81 15.85
CA PHE A 41 -1.07 -6.48 17.12
C PHE A 41 0.07 -7.44 17.45
N ALA A 42 0.57 -8.17 16.44
CA ALA A 42 1.72 -9.05 16.55
C ALA A 42 3.01 -8.30 16.88
N LEU A 43 3.34 -7.26 16.10
CA LEU A 43 4.55 -6.46 16.26
C LEU A 43 4.59 -5.76 17.63
N LEU A 44 3.50 -5.12 18.04
CA LEU A 44 3.43 -4.47 19.34
C LEU A 44 3.44 -5.50 20.47
N TYR A 45 2.81 -6.66 20.33
CA TYR A 45 2.97 -7.76 21.29
C TYR A 45 4.44 -8.18 21.42
N LEU A 46 5.16 -8.40 20.32
CA LEU A 46 6.58 -8.77 20.33
C LEU A 46 7.48 -7.70 20.95
N LEU A 47 7.22 -6.42 20.67
CA LEU A 47 7.96 -5.28 21.23
C LEU A 47 7.76 -5.10 22.74
N LYS A 48 6.70 -5.70 23.29
CA LYS A 48 6.35 -5.71 24.73
C LYS A 48 6.91 -6.90 25.49
N LEU A 49 7.55 -7.86 24.80
CA LEU A 49 8.15 -9.02 25.43
C LEU A 49 9.53 -8.72 26.00
N ASN A 50 9.86 -9.41 27.08
CA ASN A 50 11.13 -9.25 27.78
C ASN A 50 12.34 -9.40 26.84
N LEU A 51 13.13 -8.31 26.70
CA LEU A 51 14.30 -8.23 25.80
C LEU A 51 15.43 -9.19 26.18
N SER A 52 15.48 -9.66 27.43
CA SER A 52 16.44 -10.69 27.85
C SER A 52 16.09 -12.08 27.31
N GLN A 53 14.87 -12.28 26.81
CA GLN A 53 14.40 -13.53 26.22
C GLN A 53 14.20 -13.42 24.71
N PHE A 54 13.66 -12.30 24.24
CA PHE A 54 13.27 -12.10 22.84
C PHE A 54 13.81 -10.78 22.32
N ASP A 55 14.53 -10.83 21.21
CA ASP A 55 15.21 -9.68 20.66
C ASP A 55 14.83 -9.54 19.18
N LEU A 56 13.80 -8.73 18.93
CA LEU A 56 13.39 -8.36 17.57
C LEU A 56 14.49 -7.50 16.94
N LYS A 57 15.16 -8.06 15.94
CA LYS A 57 16.29 -7.45 15.24
C LYS A 57 15.91 -6.71 13.98
N ALA A 58 14.94 -7.25 13.26
CA ALA A 58 14.59 -6.75 11.95
C ALA A 58 13.13 -7.03 11.59
N ILE A 59 12.60 -6.14 10.78
CA ILE A 59 11.29 -6.26 10.14
C ILE A 59 11.51 -6.11 8.63
N THR A 60 10.87 -6.94 7.82
CA THR A 60 10.86 -6.79 6.35
C THR A 60 9.43 -6.68 5.86
N ILE A 61 9.21 -5.73 4.96
CA ILE A 61 7.89 -5.45 4.38
C ILE A 61 7.73 -6.27 3.11
N ASN A 62 6.69 -7.07 3.06
CA ASN A 62 6.18 -7.69 1.84
C ASN A 62 5.00 -6.87 1.31
N ALA A 63 5.19 -6.20 0.18
CA ALA A 63 4.18 -5.34 -0.44
C ALA A 63 3.36 -6.08 -1.53
N ASN A 64 3.45 -7.40 -1.59
CA ASN A 64 2.71 -8.26 -2.51
C ASN A 64 1.31 -8.66 -1.97
N ALA A 65 0.79 -7.96 -0.97
CA ALA A 65 -0.48 -8.28 -0.33
C ALA A 65 -1.25 -7.00 0.11
N TRP A 66 -1.58 -6.88 1.40
CA TRP A 66 -2.53 -5.92 1.98
C TRP A 66 -2.03 -4.48 2.14
N THR A 67 -0.74 -4.21 1.90
CA THR A 67 -0.20 -2.85 1.96
C THR A 67 0.55 -2.43 0.72
N ASP A 68 0.72 -1.13 0.58
CA ASP A 68 1.63 -0.50 -0.36
C ASP A 68 2.88 0.03 0.33
N ALA A 69 4.04 -0.27 -0.27
CA ALA A 69 5.34 -0.15 0.37
C ALA A 69 5.67 1.24 0.92
N GLY A 70 5.21 2.30 0.24
CA GLY A 70 5.46 3.69 0.64
C GLY A 70 4.70 4.12 1.89
N HIS A 71 3.52 3.55 2.13
CA HIS A 71 2.74 3.81 3.33
C HIS A 71 3.21 2.92 4.49
N ALA A 72 3.39 1.62 4.22
CA ALA A 72 3.86 0.63 5.20
C ALA A 72 5.20 1.02 5.87
N VAL A 73 6.18 1.50 5.09
CA VAL A 73 7.49 1.90 5.66
C VAL A 73 7.37 3.05 6.65
N ASN A 74 6.52 4.03 6.34
CA ASN A 74 6.34 5.17 7.23
C ASN A 74 5.55 4.78 8.47
N GLN A 75 4.59 3.86 8.34
CA GLN A 75 3.84 3.30 9.45
C GLN A 75 4.75 2.57 10.44
N LEU A 76 5.61 1.67 9.96
CA LEU A 76 6.59 1.00 10.81
C LEU A 76 7.55 1.98 11.46
N TYR A 77 8.01 3.03 10.76
CA TYR A 77 8.87 4.06 11.36
C TYR A 77 8.16 4.83 12.47
N ASP A 78 6.88 5.16 12.31
CA ASP A 78 6.12 5.87 13.34
C ASP A 78 5.84 4.96 14.56
N MET A 79 5.56 3.67 14.35
CA MET A 79 5.39 2.67 15.42
C MET A 79 6.70 2.38 16.17
N LEU A 80 7.80 2.16 15.45
CA LEU A 80 9.12 1.93 16.08
C LEU A 80 9.60 3.16 16.84
N TYR A 81 9.35 4.35 16.30
CA TYR A 81 9.63 5.59 17.02
C TYR A 81 8.79 5.69 18.30
N MET A 82 7.48 5.43 18.26
CA MET A 82 6.62 5.39 19.46
C MET A 82 7.20 4.48 20.55
N MET A 83 7.71 3.31 20.17
CA MET A 83 8.27 2.30 21.08
C MET A 83 9.73 2.56 21.48
N ASP A 84 10.37 3.64 20.99
CA ASP A 84 11.81 3.91 21.14
C ASP A 84 12.69 2.75 20.65
N ARG A 85 12.33 2.18 19.50
CA ARG A 85 12.98 1.04 18.86
C ARG A 85 13.43 1.34 17.42
N ASP A 86 13.91 2.56 17.20
CA ASP A 86 14.54 2.96 15.94
C ASP A 86 15.84 2.16 15.63
N ASP A 87 16.35 1.37 16.60
CA ASP A 87 17.44 0.42 16.42
C ASP A 87 17.07 -0.78 15.51
N ILE A 88 15.77 -1.09 15.38
CA ILE A 88 15.31 -2.22 14.57
C ILE A 88 15.43 -1.89 13.08
N MET A 89 16.11 -2.75 12.34
CA MET A 89 16.26 -2.59 10.89
C MET A 89 14.92 -2.86 10.20
N VAL A 90 14.61 -2.06 9.17
CA VAL A 90 13.40 -2.24 8.35
C VAL A 90 13.82 -2.33 6.90
N GLY A 91 13.50 -3.45 6.27
CA GLY A 91 13.73 -3.70 4.86
C GLY A 91 12.44 -3.54 4.06
N VAL A 92 12.52 -2.95 2.87
CA VAL A 92 11.34 -2.74 2.02
C VAL A 92 11.60 -3.30 0.64
N GLY A 93 10.81 -4.30 0.24
CA GLY A 93 10.85 -4.89 -1.09
C GLY A 93 12.26 -5.21 -1.58
N GLY A 94 12.46 -5.02 -2.88
CA GLY A 94 13.74 -5.23 -3.53
C GLY A 94 13.68 -4.94 -5.01
N GLU A 95 14.77 -4.42 -5.50
CA GLU A 95 14.93 -3.71 -6.75
C GLU A 95 15.53 -4.58 -7.88
N GLY A 96 16.05 -5.75 -7.52
CA GLY A 96 16.55 -6.74 -8.47
C GLY A 96 15.45 -7.33 -9.36
N GLY A 97 15.86 -8.07 -10.38
CA GLY A 97 14.94 -8.78 -11.27
C GLY A 97 15.18 -10.29 -11.28
N ILE A 98 14.20 -11.05 -11.76
CA ILE A 98 14.35 -12.46 -12.10
C ILE A 98 14.40 -12.59 -13.62
N LEU A 99 15.47 -13.22 -14.13
CA LEU A 99 15.62 -13.48 -15.57
C LEU A 99 14.59 -14.53 -16.06
N PRO A 100 14.30 -14.61 -17.36
CA PRO A 100 13.32 -15.58 -17.90
C PRO A 100 13.63 -17.05 -17.54
N ASN A 101 14.90 -17.42 -17.37
CA ASN A 101 15.31 -18.76 -16.94
C ASN A 101 15.16 -19.01 -15.42
N GLY A 102 14.70 -18.02 -14.65
CA GLY A 102 14.57 -18.08 -13.19
C GLY A 102 15.82 -17.72 -12.39
N THR A 103 16.88 -17.23 -13.03
CA THR A 103 18.05 -16.71 -12.30
C THR A 103 17.62 -15.48 -11.49
N ILE A 104 17.70 -15.59 -10.16
CA ILE A 104 17.41 -14.50 -9.23
C ILE A 104 18.64 -13.59 -9.17
N LEU A 105 18.49 -12.33 -9.58
CA LEU A 105 19.56 -11.34 -9.48
C LEU A 105 19.65 -10.78 -8.04
N PRO A 106 20.75 -10.10 -7.66
CA PRO A 106 20.86 -9.48 -6.35
C PRO A 106 19.72 -8.50 -6.05
N ASN A 107 19.34 -8.42 -4.78
CA ASN A 107 18.36 -7.47 -4.23
C ASN A 107 16.94 -7.58 -4.81
N VAL A 108 16.50 -8.73 -5.33
CA VAL A 108 15.08 -8.96 -5.69
C VAL A 108 14.21 -8.97 -4.42
N GLY A 109 13.03 -8.36 -4.42
CA GLY A 109 12.15 -8.40 -3.25
C GLY A 109 10.67 -8.42 -3.57
N GLY A 110 9.86 -8.59 -2.54
CA GLY A 110 8.44 -8.93 -2.58
C GLY A 110 7.55 -7.74 -2.91
N TYR A 111 7.66 -7.24 -4.14
CA TYR A 111 6.66 -6.34 -4.73
C TYR A 111 5.62 -7.10 -5.56
N LEU A 112 5.99 -8.26 -6.09
CA LEU A 112 5.22 -9.09 -7.01
C LEU A 112 5.40 -10.55 -6.63
N PRO A 113 4.46 -11.45 -6.93
CA PRO A 113 4.68 -12.87 -6.68
C PRO A 113 5.77 -13.42 -7.61
N LEU A 114 6.49 -14.46 -7.18
CA LEU A 114 7.58 -15.08 -7.96
C LEU A 114 7.20 -15.43 -9.41
N ILE A 115 5.92 -15.79 -9.62
CA ILE A 115 5.38 -16.12 -10.94
C ILE A 115 5.31 -14.90 -11.87
N GLU A 116 4.98 -13.72 -11.35
CA GLU A 116 4.88 -12.46 -12.13
C GLU A 116 6.20 -11.67 -12.15
N GLN A 117 7.15 -11.98 -11.27
CA GLN A 117 8.41 -11.25 -11.19
C GLN A 117 9.25 -11.38 -12.47
N GLY A 118 9.55 -10.25 -13.11
CA GLY A 118 10.46 -10.13 -14.25
C GLY A 118 11.72 -9.35 -13.91
N ILE A 119 12.29 -8.67 -14.91
CA ILE A 119 13.51 -7.85 -14.77
C ILE A 119 13.28 -6.45 -14.15
N SER A 120 12.05 -6.15 -13.73
CA SER A 120 11.66 -4.88 -13.12
C SER A 120 10.57 -5.10 -12.07
N THR A 121 10.27 -4.07 -11.29
CA THR A 121 9.18 -4.08 -10.30
C THR A 121 7.83 -3.66 -10.90
N ALA A 122 7.72 -3.49 -12.22
CA ALA A 122 6.44 -3.34 -12.92
C ALA A 122 5.92 -4.74 -13.29
N GLY A 123 4.63 -5.00 -13.06
CA GLY A 123 4.07 -6.34 -13.24
C GLY A 123 2.59 -6.41 -12.89
N GLY A 124 1.98 -7.54 -13.24
CA GLY A 124 0.55 -7.78 -12.98
C GLY A 124 0.24 -7.95 -11.49
N CYS A 125 -1.05 -7.94 -11.17
CA CYS A 125 -1.56 -8.05 -9.81
C CYS A 125 -2.39 -9.32 -9.58
N ARG A 126 -2.16 -10.37 -10.38
CA ARG A 126 -2.95 -11.63 -10.42
C ARG A 126 -3.60 -12.04 -9.09
N TYR A 127 -2.78 -12.28 -8.06
CA TYR A 127 -3.27 -12.69 -6.75
C TYR A 127 -3.77 -11.51 -5.90
N ARG A 128 -3.16 -10.33 -6.04
CA ARG A 128 -3.61 -9.09 -5.38
C ARG A 128 -5.00 -8.62 -5.85
N GLN A 129 -5.53 -9.12 -6.97
CA GLN A 129 -6.94 -8.88 -7.37
C GLN A 129 -7.94 -9.43 -6.34
N ALA A 130 -7.53 -10.34 -5.45
CA ALA A 130 -8.36 -10.80 -4.36
C ALA A 130 -8.45 -9.79 -3.20
N ILE A 131 -7.65 -8.73 -3.19
CA ILE A 131 -7.60 -7.75 -2.09
C ILE A 131 -8.26 -6.44 -2.56
N PRO A 132 -9.27 -5.93 -1.83
CA PRO A 132 -9.85 -4.62 -2.15
C PRO A 132 -8.81 -3.51 -2.13
N VAL A 133 -8.93 -2.52 -3.02
CA VAL A 133 -7.95 -1.42 -3.10
C VAL A 133 -8.44 -0.16 -2.36
N GLY A 134 -9.74 0.11 -2.40
CA GLY A 134 -10.37 1.24 -1.71
C GLY A 134 -10.79 0.92 -0.28
N LEU A 135 -12.00 1.37 0.09
CA LEU A 135 -12.62 1.12 1.39
C LEU A 135 -12.71 -0.39 1.70
N GLY A 136 -12.38 -0.76 2.93
CA GLY A 136 -12.26 -2.15 3.39
C GLY A 136 -11.05 -2.89 2.83
N GLY A 137 -10.06 -2.16 2.32
CA GLY A 137 -8.91 -2.68 1.59
C GLY A 137 -7.62 -1.91 1.84
N ARG A 138 -6.71 -1.95 0.87
CA ARG A 138 -5.36 -1.36 0.99
C ARG A 138 -5.35 0.10 1.43
N LEU A 139 -6.26 0.94 0.93
CA LEU A 139 -6.39 2.34 1.37
C LEU A 139 -6.61 2.47 2.90
N ASP A 140 -7.49 1.64 3.46
CA ASP A 140 -7.71 1.63 4.90
C ASP A 140 -6.48 1.13 5.63
N ILE A 141 -5.85 0.06 5.15
CA ILE A 141 -4.67 -0.51 5.81
C ILE A 141 -3.47 0.45 5.78
N ASP A 142 -3.16 1.06 4.63
CA ASP A 142 -2.05 2.00 4.43
C ASP A 142 -2.11 3.24 5.33
N THR A 143 -3.33 3.63 5.71
CA THR A 143 -3.58 4.76 6.62
C THR A 143 -3.91 4.31 8.05
N ASN A 144 -4.07 3.00 8.26
CA ASN A 144 -4.72 2.39 9.40
C ASN A 144 -6.04 3.11 9.74
N TYR A 145 -6.95 3.15 8.76
CA TYR A 145 -8.26 3.82 8.83
C TYR A 145 -8.16 5.34 9.12
N GLY A 146 -7.01 5.96 8.83
CA GLY A 146 -6.66 7.33 9.19
C GLY A 146 -5.99 7.49 10.56
N LEU A 147 -5.96 6.43 11.37
CA LEU A 147 -5.45 6.45 12.74
C LEU A 147 -3.95 6.70 12.81
N ARG A 148 -3.16 6.23 11.84
CA ARG A 148 -1.72 6.47 11.80
C ARG A 148 -1.42 7.97 11.94
N ARG A 149 -2.15 8.81 11.19
CA ARG A 149 -1.96 10.26 11.18
C ARG A 149 -2.74 11.01 12.25
N SER A 150 -3.62 10.40 13.03
CA SER A 150 -4.16 11.03 14.24
C SER A 150 -3.38 10.68 15.50
N PHE A 151 -2.80 9.48 15.53
CA PHE A 151 -2.33 8.85 16.75
C PHE A 151 -0.81 8.82 16.81
N LEU A 152 -0.15 8.20 15.82
CA LEU A 152 1.28 7.90 15.97
C LEU A 152 2.16 9.16 15.94
N PRO A 153 3.22 9.21 16.78
CA PRO A 153 4.23 10.25 16.70
C PRO A 153 5.12 10.08 15.45
N GLN A 154 5.70 11.18 14.99
CA GLN A 154 6.57 11.18 13.81
C GLN A 154 8.05 11.36 14.22
N GLY A 155 8.84 10.30 14.06
CA GLY A 155 10.30 10.30 14.30
C GLY A 155 11.12 10.92 13.17
N ASN A 156 12.45 10.99 13.37
CA ASN A 156 13.41 11.51 12.38
C ASN A 156 13.70 10.50 11.26
N ARG A 157 13.47 9.21 11.49
CA ARG A 157 13.63 8.16 10.48
C ARG A 157 12.60 8.36 9.37
N GLN A 158 13.04 8.24 8.13
CA GLN A 158 12.20 8.43 6.95
C GLN A 158 12.73 7.64 5.76
N TYR A 159 11.82 7.31 4.84
CA TYR A 159 12.19 6.77 3.54
C TYR A 159 13.09 7.75 2.78
N THR A 160 14.09 7.24 2.07
CA THR A 160 14.90 8.02 1.13
C THR A 160 15.26 7.15 -0.08
N PRO A 161 14.94 7.61 -1.31
CA PRO A 161 15.25 6.86 -2.52
C PRO A 161 16.74 6.46 -2.58
N LEU A 162 17.01 5.22 -3.01
CA LEU A 162 18.35 4.61 -3.07
C LEU A 162 19.10 4.46 -1.74
N ARG A 163 18.47 4.76 -0.59
CA ARG A 163 19.07 4.60 0.75
C ARG A 163 18.26 3.74 1.68
N GLN A 164 16.99 3.51 1.36
CA GLN A 164 16.15 2.56 2.07
C GLN A 164 16.72 1.14 1.87
N PRO A 165 17.10 0.42 2.94
CA PRO A 165 17.48 -0.97 2.83
C PRO A 165 16.35 -1.80 2.22
N SER A 166 16.71 -2.70 1.31
CA SER A 166 15.80 -3.72 0.78
C SER A 166 15.53 -4.82 1.81
N SER A 167 14.43 -5.57 1.63
CA SER A 167 14.12 -6.73 2.46
C SER A 167 15.24 -7.77 2.42
N GLN A 168 15.87 -7.99 1.26
CA GLN A 168 17.00 -8.94 1.15
C GLN A 168 18.24 -8.47 1.90
N GLU A 169 18.61 -7.19 1.80
CA GLU A 169 19.77 -6.66 2.53
C GLU A 169 19.57 -6.80 4.04
N VAL A 170 18.37 -6.53 4.53
CA VAL A 170 18.03 -6.67 5.96
C VAL A 170 18.01 -8.13 6.41
N MET A 171 17.45 -9.05 5.62
CA MET A 171 17.47 -10.49 5.91
C MET A 171 18.90 -11.03 5.94
N ILE A 172 19.73 -10.70 4.94
CA ILE A 172 21.13 -11.14 4.85
C ILE A 172 21.93 -10.60 6.04
N ASP A 173 21.85 -9.30 6.33
CA ASP A 173 22.58 -8.70 7.46
C ASP A 173 22.16 -9.30 8.80
N THR A 174 20.85 -9.52 9.01
CA THR A 174 20.33 -10.06 10.26
C THR A 174 20.71 -11.52 10.47
N ILE A 175 20.49 -12.37 9.47
CA ILE A 175 20.67 -13.83 9.56
C ILE A 175 22.15 -14.20 9.50
N SER A 176 23.01 -13.45 8.78
CA SER A 176 24.45 -13.71 8.75
C SER A 176 25.13 -13.51 10.12
N LYS A 177 24.56 -12.67 10.98
CA LYS A 177 25.09 -12.34 12.32
C LYS A 177 24.80 -13.40 13.39
N GLY A 178 24.07 -14.47 13.08
CA GLY A 178 23.88 -15.60 13.99
C GLY A 178 22.52 -16.29 13.90
N PRO A 179 22.30 -17.32 14.73
CA PRO A 179 21.04 -18.05 14.79
C PRO A 179 19.85 -17.10 14.96
N THR A 180 18.86 -17.23 14.07
CA THR A 180 17.71 -16.33 13.98
C THR A 180 16.45 -17.15 13.75
N THR A 181 15.40 -16.84 14.52
CA THR A 181 14.05 -17.33 14.30
C THR A 181 13.31 -16.37 13.38
N VAL A 182 12.62 -16.89 12.37
CA VAL A 182 11.92 -16.08 11.35
C VAL A 182 10.42 -16.26 11.49
N PHE A 183 9.70 -15.14 11.57
CA PHE A 183 8.24 -15.10 11.55
C PHE A 183 7.82 -14.61 10.17
N VAL A 184 7.02 -15.40 9.47
CA VAL A 184 6.45 -15.05 8.16
C VAL A 184 4.96 -14.85 8.38
N LEU A 185 4.56 -13.59 8.48
CA LEU A 185 3.21 -13.14 8.79
C LEU A 185 2.49 -12.60 7.56
N GLY A 186 3.23 -12.20 6.51
CA GLY A 186 2.65 -11.84 5.22
C GLY A 186 2.85 -12.91 4.14
N ALA A 187 2.71 -12.50 2.88
CA ALA A 187 3.08 -13.34 1.74
C ALA A 187 4.53 -13.84 1.85
N HIS A 188 4.81 -15.04 1.36
CA HIS A 188 6.10 -15.72 1.60
C HIS A 188 7.23 -15.25 0.66
N THR A 189 6.95 -14.30 -0.23
CA THR A 189 7.81 -13.91 -1.35
C THR A 189 9.23 -13.50 -0.93
N ASN A 190 9.37 -12.54 0.00
CA ASN A 190 10.69 -12.08 0.46
C ASN A 190 11.54 -13.23 0.98
N PHE A 191 10.95 -14.05 1.86
CA PHE A 191 11.68 -15.13 2.51
C PHE A 191 12.00 -16.28 1.56
N ALA A 192 11.11 -16.62 0.63
CA ALA A 192 11.39 -17.59 -0.42
C ALA A 192 12.58 -17.14 -1.30
N ILE A 193 12.60 -15.88 -1.73
CA ILE A 193 13.72 -15.31 -2.49
C ILE A 193 15.03 -15.44 -1.70
N PHE A 194 14.99 -15.13 -0.40
CA PHE A 194 16.15 -15.28 0.49
C PHE A 194 16.64 -16.72 0.52
N LEU A 195 15.75 -17.69 0.74
CA LEU A 195 16.09 -19.12 0.80
C LEU A 195 16.65 -19.66 -0.52
N MET A 196 16.11 -19.20 -1.65
CA MET A 196 16.54 -19.61 -2.99
C MET A 196 17.90 -19.01 -3.36
N SER A 197 18.20 -17.79 -2.92
CA SER A 197 19.40 -17.04 -3.31
C SER A 197 20.56 -17.20 -2.32
N ASN A 198 20.26 -17.48 -1.05
CA ASN A 198 21.23 -17.49 0.06
C ASN A 198 21.26 -18.84 0.79
N SER A 199 21.36 -19.94 0.02
CA SER A 199 21.33 -21.30 0.57
C SER A 199 22.35 -21.55 1.70
N HIS A 200 23.52 -20.90 1.63
CA HIS A 200 24.58 -20.97 2.65
C HIS A 200 24.19 -20.35 4.01
N LEU A 201 23.18 -19.48 4.06
CA LEU A 201 22.66 -18.86 5.29
C LEU A 201 21.50 -19.64 5.93
N LYS A 202 20.94 -20.65 5.25
CA LYS A 202 19.85 -21.48 5.81
C LYS A 202 20.20 -22.09 7.17
N LYS A 203 21.47 -22.45 7.36
CA LYS A 203 21.99 -23.01 8.61
C LYS A 203 21.89 -22.07 9.83
N ASN A 204 21.72 -20.76 9.60
CA ASN A 204 21.54 -19.78 10.66
C ASN A 204 20.07 -19.54 10.99
N ILE A 205 19.13 -20.20 10.30
CA ILE A 205 17.72 -20.12 10.62
C ILE A 205 17.38 -21.26 11.57
N GLU A 206 16.98 -20.93 12.80
CA GLU A 206 16.65 -21.92 13.83
C GLU A 206 15.27 -22.53 13.61
N HIS A 207 14.29 -21.67 13.33
CA HIS A 207 12.89 -22.04 13.20
C HIS A 207 12.13 -21.02 12.36
N ILE A 208 11.12 -21.49 11.62
CA ILE A 208 10.19 -20.66 10.84
C ILE A 208 8.80 -20.77 11.47
N TYR A 209 8.19 -19.64 11.82
CA TYR A 209 6.80 -19.57 12.24
C TYR A 209 5.99 -18.91 11.13
N VAL A 210 4.94 -19.58 10.67
CA VAL A 210 4.09 -19.12 9.57
C VAL A 210 2.69 -18.86 10.10
N MET A 211 2.16 -17.66 9.85
CA MET A 211 0.72 -17.45 9.81
C MET A 211 0.24 -17.70 8.37
N GLY A 212 -0.75 -18.57 8.21
CA GLY A 212 -1.43 -18.72 6.93
C GLY A 212 -1.88 -20.14 6.63
N GLY A 213 -2.54 -20.29 5.49
CA GLY A 213 -3.07 -21.56 5.02
C GLY A 213 -4.32 -22.03 5.79
N GLY A 214 -4.97 -23.05 5.26
CA GLY A 214 -6.06 -23.77 5.93
C GLY A 214 -6.04 -25.23 5.47
N ILE A 215 -5.84 -26.16 6.40
CA ILE A 215 -5.64 -27.59 6.08
C ILE A 215 -6.97 -28.32 6.08
N ARG A 216 -7.72 -28.18 7.18
CA ARG A 216 -9.04 -28.76 7.42
C ARG A 216 -9.99 -27.69 7.97
N SER A 217 -9.80 -26.45 7.50
CA SER A 217 -10.45 -25.25 8.02
C SER A 217 -11.96 -25.29 7.78
N LYS A 218 -12.75 -25.45 8.84
CA LYS A 218 -14.22 -25.46 8.76
C LYS A 218 -14.80 -24.07 8.91
N ASN A 219 -15.88 -23.77 8.19
CA ASN A 219 -16.55 -22.46 8.28
C ASN A 219 -16.96 -22.16 9.74
N PRO A 220 -16.41 -21.12 10.38
CA PRO A 220 -16.70 -20.80 11.77
C PRO A 220 -18.17 -20.39 11.99
N THR A 221 -18.86 -19.90 10.94
CA THR A 221 -20.28 -19.51 10.98
C THR A 221 -21.25 -20.62 10.55
N GLY A 222 -20.71 -21.79 10.14
CA GLY A 222 -21.47 -22.92 9.63
C GLY A 222 -21.90 -22.76 8.16
N CYS A 223 -22.27 -23.89 7.54
CA CYS A 223 -22.70 -23.96 6.13
C CYS A 223 -23.96 -23.14 5.82
N CYS A 224 -24.89 -23.11 6.77
CA CYS A 224 -26.15 -22.37 6.75
C CYS A 224 -26.38 -21.86 8.17
N PRO A 225 -26.18 -20.55 8.44
CA PRO A 225 -26.38 -19.98 9.76
C PRO A 225 -27.81 -20.24 10.28
N LYS A 226 -28.01 -20.32 11.59
CA LYS A 226 -29.32 -20.67 12.19
C LYS A 226 -30.53 -19.81 11.76
N ASN A 227 -30.30 -18.64 11.15
CA ASN A 227 -31.33 -17.72 10.65
C ASN A 227 -31.45 -17.68 9.12
N SER A 228 -30.83 -18.61 8.38
CA SER A 228 -30.97 -18.67 6.91
C SER A 228 -32.33 -19.20 6.48
N SER A 229 -32.87 -18.70 5.37
CA SER A 229 -34.12 -19.22 4.77
C SER A 229 -34.01 -20.73 4.49
N SER A 230 -35.16 -21.40 4.36
CA SER A 230 -35.26 -22.81 3.95
C SER A 230 -34.68 -23.09 2.55
N SER A 231 -34.24 -22.06 1.83
CA SER A 231 -33.59 -22.10 0.53
C SER A 231 -32.07 -21.87 0.59
N CYS A 232 -31.45 -22.00 1.77
CA CYS A 232 -29.99 -21.83 1.92
C CYS A 232 -29.24 -22.81 0.99
N VAL A 233 -28.51 -22.26 0.02
CA VAL A 233 -27.56 -23.02 -0.80
C VAL A 233 -26.26 -23.13 0.02
N PRO A 234 -25.76 -24.35 0.33
CA PRO A 234 -24.54 -24.52 1.12
C PRO A 234 -23.29 -24.16 0.30
N GLU A 235 -23.07 -22.87 0.04
CA GLU A 235 -21.94 -22.41 -0.79
C GLU A 235 -20.60 -22.47 -0.05
N GLN A 236 -20.62 -22.40 1.29
CA GLN A 236 -19.42 -22.31 2.15
C GLN A 236 -19.17 -23.53 3.03
N CYS A 237 -19.35 -24.73 2.49
CA CYS A 237 -19.12 -25.99 3.19
C CYS A 237 -17.74 -26.62 2.93
N GLY A 238 -17.23 -27.33 3.95
CA GLY A 238 -15.98 -28.09 3.90
C GLY A 238 -14.75 -27.28 4.29
N ASP A 239 -13.59 -27.72 3.82
CA ASP A 239 -12.32 -26.99 3.98
C ASP A 239 -12.43 -25.68 3.19
N HIS A 240 -12.35 -24.55 3.90
CA HIS A 240 -12.50 -23.21 3.33
C HIS A 240 -11.33 -22.31 3.74
N GLY A 241 -10.90 -21.51 2.78
CA GLY A 241 -9.98 -20.41 2.97
C GLY A 241 -10.69 -19.10 3.31
N ASN A 242 -9.94 -18.00 3.46
CA ASN A 242 -10.49 -16.68 3.80
C ASN A 242 -10.56 -15.71 2.60
N LEU A 243 -10.27 -16.16 1.38
CA LEU A 243 -10.45 -15.36 0.16
C LEU A 243 -11.93 -15.09 -0.11
N PHE A 244 -12.46 -13.96 0.36
CA PHE A 244 -13.88 -13.63 0.21
C PHE A 244 -14.25 -13.10 -1.19
N THR A 245 -13.31 -12.48 -1.90
CA THR A 245 -13.52 -11.85 -3.23
C THR A 245 -13.45 -12.81 -4.41
N VAL A 246 -12.68 -13.90 -4.26
CA VAL A 246 -12.46 -14.91 -5.30
C VAL A 246 -12.93 -16.30 -4.88
N TYR A 247 -13.72 -16.39 -3.81
CA TYR A 247 -14.23 -17.64 -3.24
C TYR A 247 -14.86 -18.57 -4.29
N HIS A 248 -15.65 -18.01 -5.21
CA HIS A 248 -16.32 -18.78 -6.27
C HIS A 248 -15.36 -19.46 -7.26
N SER A 249 -14.11 -19.00 -7.33
CA SER A 249 -13.06 -19.55 -8.21
C SER A 249 -12.04 -20.38 -7.44
N ASN A 250 -11.66 -19.94 -6.24
CA ASN A 250 -10.69 -20.59 -5.37
C ASN A 250 -11.15 -20.49 -3.89
N PRO A 251 -11.88 -21.50 -3.41
CA PRO A 251 -12.52 -21.48 -2.10
C PRO A 251 -11.62 -21.97 -0.96
N PHE A 252 -10.40 -22.45 -1.25
CA PHE A 252 -9.58 -23.23 -0.31
C PHE A 252 -8.48 -22.42 0.36
N SER A 253 -8.16 -21.25 -0.20
CA SER A 253 -6.88 -20.62 0.02
C SER A 253 -6.95 -19.49 1.03
N GLU A 254 -5.83 -19.26 1.70
CA GLU A 254 -5.68 -18.19 2.67
C GLU A 254 -4.83 -17.07 2.04
N PHE A 255 -5.11 -15.79 2.35
CA PHE A 255 -4.47 -14.62 1.73
C PHE A 255 -2.93 -14.69 1.69
N ASN A 256 -2.24 -15.00 2.80
CA ASN A 256 -0.78 -15.03 2.86
C ASN A 256 -0.17 -16.13 1.99
N ILE A 257 -0.84 -17.28 1.87
CA ILE A 257 -0.40 -18.35 0.95
C ILE A 257 -0.80 -18.06 -0.50
N PHE A 258 -2.00 -17.50 -0.72
CA PHE A 258 -2.52 -17.15 -2.05
C PHE A 258 -1.75 -16.02 -2.71
N GLY A 259 -1.22 -15.07 -1.91
CA GLY A 259 -0.43 -13.94 -2.42
C GLY A 259 0.80 -14.39 -3.22
N ASP A 260 1.39 -15.54 -2.89
CA ASP A 260 2.46 -16.18 -3.67
C ASP A 260 2.56 -17.69 -3.37
N PRO A 261 1.75 -18.53 -4.02
CA PRO A 261 1.68 -19.97 -3.72
C PRO A 261 3.01 -20.68 -3.95
N PHE A 262 3.77 -20.27 -4.98
CA PHE A 262 5.07 -20.85 -5.28
C PHE A 262 6.10 -20.47 -4.22
N ALA A 263 6.13 -19.22 -3.75
CA ALA A 263 6.99 -18.83 -2.64
C ALA A 263 6.65 -19.59 -1.35
N ALA A 264 5.36 -19.72 -1.02
CA ALA A 264 4.94 -20.50 0.15
C ALA A 264 5.39 -21.96 0.04
N TYR A 265 5.27 -22.59 -1.13
CA TYR A 265 5.83 -23.93 -1.38
C TYR A 265 7.34 -23.98 -1.10
N GLN A 266 8.13 -23.00 -1.56
CA GLN A 266 9.58 -22.97 -1.31
C GLN A 266 9.93 -22.86 0.18
N VAL A 267 9.14 -22.12 0.97
CA VAL A 267 9.34 -21.99 2.42
C VAL A 267 9.00 -23.29 3.15
N PHE A 268 7.85 -23.90 2.83
CA PHE A 268 7.41 -25.16 3.45
C PHE A 268 8.37 -26.31 3.15
N HIS A 269 8.93 -26.36 1.95
CA HIS A 269 9.88 -27.39 1.50
C HIS A 269 11.35 -27.01 1.73
N SER A 270 11.62 -26.01 2.57
CA SER A 270 12.98 -25.49 2.79
C SER A 270 13.91 -26.44 3.56
N GLY A 271 13.34 -27.43 4.27
CA GLY A 271 14.04 -28.34 5.17
C GLY A 271 14.35 -27.77 6.56
N ILE A 272 13.95 -26.53 6.84
CA ILE A 272 14.11 -25.86 8.13
C ILE A 272 12.91 -26.21 9.04
N PRO A 273 13.08 -26.39 10.36
CA PRO A 273 11.96 -26.59 11.28
C PRO A 273 10.90 -25.50 11.13
N LEU A 274 9.65 -25.92 10.91
CA LEU A 274 8.52 -25.02 10.63
C LEU A 274 7.34 -25.32 11.55
N THR A 275 6.77 -24.26 12.12
CA THR A 275 5.48 -24.28 12.82
C THR A 275 4.47 -23.45 12.04
N LEU A 276 3.34 -24.07 11.71
CA LEU A 276 2.23 -23.43 11.02
C LEU A 276 1.11 -23.10 11.99
N VAL A 277 0.60 -21.86 11.90
CA VAL A 277 -0.62 -21.41 12.56
C VAL A 277 -1.65 -21.09 11.47
N PRO A 278 -2.46 -22.09 11.06
CA PRO A 278 -3.41 -21.96 9.96
C PRO A 278 -4.77 -21.46 10.43
N LEU A 279 -5.65 -21.20 9.47
CA LEU A 279 -7.06 -20.87 9.69
C LEU A 279 -7.77 -21.89 10.59
N ASP A 280 -7.38 -23.16 10.56
CA ASP A 280 -7.91 -24.20 11.46
C ASP A 280 -7.83 -23.77 12.93
N ALA A 281 -6.71 -23.19 13.35
CA ALA A 281 -6.51 -22.72 14.71
C ALA A 281 -7.07 -21.32 14.93
N THR A 282 -6.82 -20.37 14.02
CA THR A 282 -7.26 -18.98 14.20
C THR A 282 -8.79 -18.86 14.19
N ASN A 283 -9.49 -19.69 13.42
CA ASN A 283 -10.97 -19.77 13.41
C ASN A 283 -11.55 -20.17 14.77
N THR A 284 -10.73 -20.69 15.70
CA THR A 284 -11.16 -21.06 17.05
C THR A 284 -10.92 -19.95 18.08
N ILE A 285 -10.35 -18.82 17.67
CA ILE A 285 -10.10 -17.63 18.49
C ILE A 285 -10.63 -16.34 17.80
N PRO A 286 -11.95 -16.25 17.53
CA PRO A 286 -12.56 -15.03 17.01
C PRO A 286 -12.46 -13.91 18.04
N ILE A 287 -12.22 -12.68 17.59
CA ILE A 287 -12.36 -11.48 18.43
C ILE A 287 -13.82 -11.33 18.79
N ASN A 288 -14.24 -11.96 19.89
CA ASN A 288 -15.62 -11.95 20.34
C ASN A 288 -15.94 -10.69 21.14
N GLU A 289 -17.24 -10.44 21.36
CA GLU A 289 -17.71 -9.26 22.08
C GLU A 289 -17.12 -9.16 23.50
N LYS A 290 -16.98 -10.28 24.22
CA LYS A 290 -16.43 -10.27 25.58
C LYS A 290 -14.97 -9.83 25.59
N PHE A 291 -14.16 -10.34 24.66
CA PHE A 291 -12.78 -9.91 24.49
C PHE A 291 -12.70 -8.44 24.10
N PHE A 292 -13.52 -8.00 23.12
CA PHE A 292 -13.56 -6.59 22.68
C PHE A 292 -13.85 -5.65 23.85
N MET A 293 -14.89 -5.95 24.65
CA MET A 293 -15.28 -5.17 25.83
C MET A 293 -14.23 -5.23 26.96
N ALA A 294 -13.53 -6.35 27.11
CA ALA A 294 -12.43 -6.46 28.06
C ALA A 294 -11.22 -5.60 27.63
N PHE A 295 -10.92 -5.59 26.33
CA PHE A 295 -9.86 -4.75 25.78
C PHE A 295 -10.24 -3.27 25.85
N GLU A 296 -11.49 -2.91 25.59
CA GLU A 296 -11.98 -1.54 25.78
C GLU A 296 -11.66 -1.00 27.18
N LYS A 297 -11.75 -1.85 28.20
CA LYS A 297 -11.46 -1.52 29.60
C LYS A 297 -9.99 -1.63 30.00
N SER A 298 -9.15 -2.24 29.16
CA SER A 298 -7.75 -2.58 29.47
C SER A 298 -6.81 -2.00 28.41
N GLN A 299 -6.69 -0.67 28.43
CA GLN A 299 -5.82 0.14 27.57
C GLN A 299 -4.90 1.07 28.39
N HIS A 300 -4.11 0.47 29.25
CA HIS A 300 -3.27 1.15 30.23
C HIS A 300 -2.00 1.76 29.63
N THR A 301 -1.62 1.35 28.41
CA THR A 301 -0.43 1.82 27.70
C THR A 301 -0.82 2.49 26.37
N TYR A 302 0.05 3.35 25.84
CA TYR A 302 -0.26 4.10 24.62
C TYR A 302 -0.36 3.18 23.38
N GLU A 303 0.50 2.17 23.30
CA GLU A 303 0.45 1.14 22.26
C GLU A 303 -0.81 0.27 22.33
N SER A 304 -1.30 -0.04 23.54
CA SER A 304 -2.56 -0.79 23.70
C SER A 304 -3.78 0.00 23.23
N GLN A 305 -3.77 1.34 23.42
CA GLN A 305 -4.79 2.25 22.90
C GLN A 305 -4.76 2.28 21.37
N TYR A 306 -3.58 2.30 20.76
CA TYR A 306 -3.45 2.25 19.31
C TYR A 306 -4.04 0.96 18.74
N ILE A 307 -3.69 -0.20 19.31
CA ILE A 307 -4.24 -1.50 18.92
C ILE A 307 -5.77 -1.51 19.02
N PHE A 308 -6.31 -1.05 20.15
CA PHE A 308 -7.76 -1.07 20.34
C PHE A 308 -8.48 -0.11 19.39
N GLN A 309 -7.95 1.09 19.15
CA GLN A 309 -8.57 2.04 18.22
C GLN A 309 -8.56 1.52 16.78
N SER A 310 -7.48 0.86 16.35
CA SER A 310 -7.46 0.14 15.07
C SER A 310 -8.52 -0.95 15.01
N LEU A 311 -8.61 -1.78 16.06
CA LEU A 311 -9.61 -2.85 16.15
C LEU A 311 -11.04 -2.30 16.14
N LYS A 312 -11.28 -1.19 16.83
CA LYS A 312 -12.57 -0.51 16.86
C LYS A 312 -12.95 0.02 15.49
N LEU A 313 -12.03 0.69 14.77
CA LEU A 313 -12.28 1.17 13.41
C LEU A 313 -12.57 0.00 12.46
N ALA A 314 -11.81 -1.10 12.53
CA ALA A 314 -12.10 -2.30 11.76
C ALA A 314 -13.51 -2.87 12.08
N ARG A 315 -13.93 -2.86 13.35
CA ARG A 315 -15.28 -3.29 13.77
C ARG A 315 -16.37 -2.38 13.24
N ASP A 316 -16.20 -1.07 13.40
CA ASP A 316 -17.24 -0.09 13.10
C ASP A 316 -17.42 0.08 11.58
N THR A 317 -16.34 -0.05 10.81
CA THR A 317 -16.35 -0.04 9.34
C THR A 317 -16.65 -1.40 8.71
N TRP A 318 -16.78 -2.47 9.51
CA TRP A 318 -17.08 -3.80 9.00
C TRP A 318 -18.39 -3.80 8.19
N PHE A 319 -18.37 -4.47 7.05
CA PHE A 319 -19.45 -4.42 6.05
C PHE A 319 -20.80 -5.00 6.53
N ASN A 320 -20.84 -5.69 7.68
CA ASN A 320 -22.06 -6.23 8.29
C ASN A 320 -21.94 -6.38 9.83
N ASP A 321 -22.95 -6.95 10.47
CA ASP A 321 -23.00 -7.18 11.93
C ASP A 321 -22.29 -8.44 12.42
N ARG A 322 -21.50 -9.11 11.56
CA ARG A 322 -20.86 -10.39 11.88
C ARG A 322 -19.41 -10.26 12.33
N PHE A 323 -18.90 -9.06 12.58
CA PHE A 323 -17.51 -8.80 13.00
C PHE A 323 -17.03 -9.77 14.08
N TYR A 324 -17.77 -9.90 15.19
CA TYR A 324 -17.40 -10.76 16.32
C TYR A 324 -17.35 -12.28 16.04
N SER A 325 -17.76 -12.69 14.84
CA SER A 325 -17.74 -14.06 14.35
C SER A 325 -16.90 -14.27 13.09
N SER A 326 -16.29 -13.20 12.56
CA SER A 326 -15.58 -13.22 11.27
C SER A 326 -14.21 -12.52 11.28
N TYR A 327 -13.86 -11.82 12.36
CA TYR A 327 -12.52 -11.28 12.59
C TYR A 327 -11.83 -12.08 13.70
N PHE A 328 -10.57 -12.50 13.49
CA PHE A 328 -9.88 -13.46 14.35
C PHE A 328 -8.53 -12.95 14.84
N MET A 329 -8.00 -13.54 15.90
CA MET A 329 -6.59 -13.35 16.26
C MET A 329 -5.71 -14.19 15.30
N TRP A 330 -5.25 -13.56 14.23
CA TRP A 330 -4.33 -14.16 13.26
C TRP A 330 -2.89 -13.98 13.75
N ASP A 331 -2.17 -12.96 13.29
CA ASP A 331 -0.73 -12.82 13.51
C ASP A 331 -0.30 -12.68 14.97
N SER A 332 -1.13 -12.03 15.79
CA SER A 332 -0.87 -11.93 17.23
C SER A 332 -0.92 -13.30 17.89
N PHE A 333 -1.86 -14.17 17.50
CA PHE A 333 -1.92 -15.55 17.99
C PHE A 333 -0.72 -16.36 17.52
N THR A 334 -0.28 -16.18 16.27
CA THR A 334 0.96 -16.78 15.76
C THR A 334 2.16 -16.37 16.63
N SER A 335 2.24 -15.09 17.00
CA SER A 335 3.30 -14.58 17.88
C SER A 335 3.25 -15.18 19.28
N GLY A 336 2.05 -15.37 19.84
CA GLY A 336 1.85 -16.09 21.09
C GLY A 336 2.30 -17.54 21.03
N VAL A 337 1.88 -18.27 19.99
CA VAL A 337 2.27 -19.67 19.76
C VAL A 337 3.79 -19.78 19.64
N ALA A 338 4.41 -18.92 18.84
CA ALA A 338 5.86 -18.94 18.63
C ALA A 338 6.63 -18.70 19.93
N THR A 339 6.30 -17.62 20.64
CA THR A 339 7.01 -17.22 21.87
C THR A 339 6.82 -18.22 23.02
N SER A 340 5.67 -18.90 23.08
CA SER A 340 5.45 -20.01 24.01
C SER A 340 6.35 -21.22 23.72
N ILE A 341 6.56 -21.57 22.45
CA ILE A 341 7.49 -22.65 22.07
C ILE A 341 8.93 -22.26 22.39
N MET A 342 9.33 -21.04 22.02
CA MET A 342 10.69 -20.52 22.24
C MET A 342 11.06 -20.45 23.74
N ARG A 343 10.11 -20.18 24.64
CA ARG A 343 10.33 -20.26 26.10
C ARG A 343 10.53 -21.69 26.60
N ASN A 344 9.93 -22.66 25.92
CA ASN A 344 9.84 -24.05 26.36
C ASN A 344 10.75 -25.00 25.56
N LEU A 345 11.85 -24.52 24.99
CA LEU A 345 12.77 -25.28 24.12
C LEU A 345 13.27 -26.63 24.71
N HIS A 346 13.23 -26.79 26.04
CA HIS A 346 13.60 -28.04 26.71
C HIS A 346 12.50 -29.13 26.69
N LYS A 347 11.27 -28.80 26.30
CA LYS A 347 10.15 -29.75 26.17
C LYS A 347 10.11 -30.34 24.76
N ARG A 348 10.57 -31.60 24.63
CA ARG A 348 10.78 -32.32 23.36
C ARG A 348 9.52 -32.61 22.52
N ASN A 349 8.32 -32.21 22.95
CA ASN A 349 7.06 -32.66 22.36
C ASN A 349 6.29 -31.59 21.58
N GLY A 350 6.81 -30.36 21.45
CA GLY A 350 6.08 -29.28 20.79
C GLY A 350 4.83 -28.83 21.55
N GLU A 351 4.83 -28.96 22.88
CA GLU A 351 3.76 -28.42 23.74
C GLU A 351 3.69 -26.90 23.61
N ASN A 352 2.48 -26.36 23.62
CA ASN A 352 2.23 -24.93 23.57
C ASN A 352 1.24 -24.52 24.66
N GLU A 353 1.41 -23.33 25.25
CA GLU A 353 0.51 -22.85 26.30
C GLU A 353 -0.86 -22.43 25.74
N PHE A 354 -0.90 -21.97 24.50
CA PHE A 354 -2.06 -21.32 23.89
C PHE A 354 -2.76 -22.17 22.82
N ALA A 355 -2.07 -23.18 22.26
CA ALA A 355 -2.60 -24.01 21.19
C ALA A 355 -2.43 -25.51 21.44
N GLU A 356 -3.34 -26.30 20.89
CA GLU A 356 -3.15 -27.72 20.64
C GLU A 356 -2.27 -27.88 19.41
N MET A 357 -1.23 -28.73 19.50
CA MET A 357 -0.21 -28.87 18.46
C MET A 357 -0.16 -30.30 17.94
N LYS A 358 0.03 -30.47 16.62
CA LYS A 358 0.13 -31.77 15.98
C LYS A 358 1.08 -31.73 14.78
N PHE A 359 1.93 -32.74 14.63
CA PHE A 359 2.68 -32.91 13.39
C PHE A 359 1.79 -33.41 12.26
N MET A 360 1.88 -32.76 11.10
CA MET A 360 1.17 -33.13 9.88
C MET A 360 2.12 -33.07 8.69
N ASN A 361 1.83 -33.86 7.66
CA ASN A 361 2.51 -33.78 6.37
C ASN A 361 1.66 -32.91 5.44
N VAL A 362 2.21 -31.76 5.04
CA VAL A 362 1.47 -30.73 4.29
C VAL A 362 2.25 -30.30 3.05
N THR A 363 1.54 -29.82 2.04
CA THR A 363 2.14 -29.22 0.86
C THR A 363 1.28 -28.05 0.39
N VAL A 364 1.88 -27.10 -0.34
CA VAL A 364 1.14 -25.97 -0.92
C VAL A 364 0.86 -26.28 -2.39
N VAL A 365 -0.41 -26.23 -2.78
CA VAL A 365 -0.81 -26.40 -4.18
C VAL A 365 -0.45 -25.13 -4.95
N THR A 366 0.46 -25.23 -5.92
CA THR A 366 0.93 -24.07 -6.69
C THR A 366 0.29 -23.96 -8.07
N SER A 367 -0.39 -25.00 -8.55
CA SER A 367 -1.04 -25.04 -9.87
C SER A 367 -2.08 -26.18 -9.92
N ASN A 368 -2.97 -26.13 -10.91
CA ASN A 368 -4.15 -27.00 -11.03
C ASN A 368 -4.03 -27.98 -12.19
N LYS A 369 -4.53 -29.20 -12.00
CA LYS A 369 -4.55 -30.24 -13.05
C LYS A 369 -5.42 -29.83 -14.26
N PRO A 370 -5.08 -30.29 -15.48
CA PRO A 370 -4.00 -31.23 -15.80
C PRO A 370 -2.61 -30.58 -15.81
N PHE A 371 -1.59 -31.33 -15.39
CA PHE A 371 -0.19 -30.89 -15.41
C PHE A 371 0.43 -31.13 -16.80
N GLY A 372 1.38 -30.27 -17.20
CA GLY A 372 2.11 -30.35 -18.47
C GLY A 372 1.35 -29.88 -19.70
N ILE A 373 0.16 -29.31 -19.51
CA ILE A 373 -0.61 -28.68 -20.59
C ILE A 373 -0.48 -27.16 -20.42
N SER A 374 0.10 -26.52 -21.44
CA SER A 374 0.21 -25.07 -21.52
C SER A 374 -1.09 -24.48 -22.07
N ASP A 375 -1.71 -23.60 -21.30
CA ASP A 375 -2.90 -22.82 -21.70
C ASP A 375 -2.67 -21.31 -21.65
N GLY A 376 -1.42 -20.88 -21.42
CA GLY A 376 -1.03 -19.48 -21.31
C GLY A 376 -1.20 -18.88 -19.91
N SER A 377 -1.76 -19.62 -18.95
CA SER A 377 -1.99 -19.11 -17.60
C SER A 377 -0.74 -19.05 -16.73
N ASN A 378 0.30 -19.85 -17.00
CA ASN A 378 1.42 -20.15 -16.11
C ASN A 378 2.77 -19.62 -16.63
N PRO A 379 3.15 -18.38 -16.27
CA PRO A 379 4.44 -17.76 -16.65
C PRO A 379 5.70 -18.52 -16.23
N LEU A 380 5.62 -19.53 -15.36
CA LEU A 380 6.79 -20.36 -15.04
C LEU A 380 7.18 -21.29 -16.21
N PHE A 381 6.25 -21.54 -17.15
CA PHE A 381 6.40 -22.47 -18.26
C PHE A 381 6.11 -21.84 -19.62
N ASP A 382 5.12 -20.96 -19.69
CA ASP A 382 4.54 -20.48 -20.95
C ASP A 382 5.47 -19.50 -21.69
N GLY A 383 5.64 -19.71 -22.99
CA GLY A 383 6.46 -18.84 -23.84
C GLY A 383 7.97 -18.91 -23.57
N LEU A 384 8.43 -19.89 -22.79
CA LEU A 384 9.84 -20.06 -22.42
C LEU A 384 10.49 -21.31 -23.03
N GLU A 385 11.67 -21.15 -23.62
CA GLU A 385 12.50 -22.28 -24.08
C GLU A 385 12.94 -23.17 -22.92
N ASN A 386 13.38 -22.54 -21.81
CA ASN A 386 13.73 -23.19 -20.55
C ASN A 386 12.74 -22.77 -19.46
N THR A 387 12.24 -23.73 -18.68
CA THR A 387 11.31 -23.45 -17.58
C THR A 387 11.96 -22.56 -16.53
N LYS A 388 11.18 -21.63 -15.96
CA LYS A 388 11.66 -20.75 -14.91
C LYS A 388 12.00 -21.58 -13.68
N PHE A 389 13.16 -21.32 -13.07
CA PHE A 389 13.70 -22.06 -11.91
C PHE A 389 14.01 -23.54 -12.19
N GLY A 390 14.06 -23.96 -13.47
CA GLY A 390 14.34 -25.35 -13.84
C GLY A 390 13.24 -26.34 -13.47
N LEU A 391 11.99 -25.87 -13.35
CA LEU A 391 10.85 -26.69 -12.97
C LEU A 391 10.51 -27.74 -14.05
N GLU A 392 10.07 -28.92 -13.62
CA GLU A 392 9.73 -30.02 -14.54
C GLU A 392 8.45 -29.71 -15.34
N ARG A 393 8.52 -29.85 -16.68
CA ARG A 393 7.39 -29.54 -17.58
C ARG A 393 6.13 -30.38 -17.34
N ASN A 394 6.25 -31.58 -16.76
CA ASN A 394 5.11 -32.42 -16.40
C ASN A 394 4.93 -32.55 -14.87
N GLY A 395 5.60 -31.69 -14.10
CA GLY A 395 5.59 -31.71 -12.65
C GLY A 395 4.37 -31.00 -12.05
N VAL A 396 4.24 -31.06 -10.72
CA VAL A 396 3.10 -30.51 -9.97
C VAL A 396 2.92 -28.98 -10.05
N HIS A 397 3.91 -28.28 -10.58
CA HIS A 397 3.90 -26.83 -10.76
C HIS A 397 3.45 -26.38 -12.17
N SER A 398 3.31 -27.34 -13.10
CA SER A 398 3.12 -27.09 -14.54
C SER A 398 1.65 -27.02 -15.00
N GLY A 399 0.72 -26.95 -14.05
CA GLY A 399 -0.69 -26.86 -14.33
C GLY A 399 -1.18 -25.42 -14.56
N HIS A 400 -2.49 -25.29 -14.69
CA HIS A 400 -3.15 -24.00 -14.76
C HIS A 400 -2.99 -23.23 -13.44
N VAL A 401 -2.70 -21.94 -13.51
CA VAL A 401 -2.69 -21.04 -12.34
C VAL A 401 -3.70 -19.94 -12.54
N GLN A 402 -4.45 -19.63 -11.48
CA GLN A 402 -5.54 -18.66 -11.55
C GLN A 402 -5.05 -17.31 -12.10
N ILE A 403 -5.70 -16.78 -13.14
CA ILE A 403 -5.30 -15.51 -13.79
C ILE A 403 -6.05 -14.28 -13.26
N GLY A 404 -7.14 -14.48 -12.51
CA GLY A 404 -7.92 -13.41 -11.88
C GLY A 404 -9.29 -13.89 -11.38
N PHE A 405 -10.17 -12.94 -11.01
CA PHE A 405 -11.51 -13.26 -10.50
C PHE A 405 -12.50 -13.73 -11.59
N SER A 406 -12.26 -13.40 -12.86
CA SER A 406 -13.07 -13.83 -14.01
C SER A 406 -12.50 -15.04 -14.74
N ASP A 407 -11.66 -15.82 -14.08
CA ASP A 407 -11.01 -16.98 -14.68
C ASP A 407 -12.00 -18.11 -14.95
N SER A 408 -12.34 -18.31 -16.23
CA SER A 408 -13.31 -19.32 -16.66
C SER A 408 -12.85 -20.75 -16.41
N PHE A 409 -11.54 -21.00 -16.30
CA PHE A 409 -11.05 -22.32 -15.92
C PHE A 409 -11.37 -22.62 -14.46
N CYS A 410 -11.28 -21.63 -13.58
CA CYS A 410 -11.52 -21.80 -12.15
C CYS A 410 -13.01 -21.80 -11.78
N ILE A 411 -13.85 -21.11 -12.56
CA ILE A 411 -15.29 -20.99 -12.30
C ILE A 411 -16.01 -22.26 -12.74
N VAL A 412 -16.91 -22.75 -11.89
CA VAL A 412 -17.79 -23.90 -12.17
C VAL A 412 -19.23 -23.44 -12.05
N GLU A 413 -20.05 -23.66 -13.08
CA GLU A 413 -21.47 -23.32 -13.04
C GLU A 413 -22.18 -24.09 -11.91
N ASN A 414 -22.89 -23.35 -11.04
CA ASN A 414 -23.65 -23.90 -9.91
C ASN A 414 -22.82 -24.79 -8.96
N GLY A 415 -21.51 -24.54 -8.85
CA GLY A 415 -20.58 -25.36 -8.05
C GLY A 415 -19.52 -24.57 -7.31
N LYS A 416 -18.75 -25.28 -6.47
CA LYS A 416 -17.56 -24.75 -5.78
C LYS A 416 -16.44 -24.56 -6.82
N GLY A 417 -15.73 -23.44 -6.76
CA GLY A 417 -14.59 -23.17 -7.66
C GLY A 417 -13.57 -24.30 -7.65
N ARG A 418 -13.00 -24.60 -8.82
CA ARG A 418 -12.09 -25.75 -8.99
C ARG A 418 -10.62 -25.43 -8.76
N CYS A 419 -10.23 -24.16 -8.73
CA CYS A 419 -8.85 -23.77 -8.50
C CYS A 419 -8.47 -23.92 -7.03
N GLN A 420 -7.20 -24.26 -6.80
CA GLN A 420 -6.62 -24.57 -5.50
C GLN A 420 -5.27 -23.86 -5.31
N ASP A 421 -4.95 -22.83 -6.09
CA ASP A 421 -3.74 -22.02 -5.95
C ASP A 421 -3.62 -21.54 -4.50
N GLY A 422 -2.55 -21.92 -3.80
CA GLY A 422 -2.34 -21.56 -2.40
C GLY A 422 -3.07 -22.44 -1.38
N TYR A 423 -3.73 -23.52 -1.79
CA TYR A 423 -4.32 -24.47 -0.85
C TYR A 423 -3.21 -25.21 -0.08
N THR A 424 -3.24 -25.11 1.24
CA THR A 424 -2.34 -25.86 2.13
C THR A 424 -2.92 -27.25 2.40
N LYS A 425 -2.52 -28.21 1.60
CA LYS A 425 -3.12 -29.54 1.55
C LYS A 425 -2.37 -30.55 2.39
N GLU A 426 -3.09 -31.32 3.21
CA GLU A 426 -2.53 -32.49 3.87
C GLU A 426 -2.32 -33.63 2.87
N VAL A 427 -1.16 -34.28 2.95
CA VAL A 427 -0.74 -35.34 2.04
C VAL A 427 -0.09 -36.49 2.79
N SER A 428 -0.21 -37.70 2.26
CA SER A 428 0.36 -38.92 2.86
C SER A 428 1.64 -39.39 2.16
N GLY A 429 1.96 -38.83 1.00
CA GLY A 429 3.12 -39.24 0.21
C GLY A 429 4.41 -38.45 0.54
N PRO A 430 5.52 -38.78 -0.14
CA PRO A 430 6.82 -38.14 0.06
C PRO A 430 6.84 -36.66 -0.35
N GLU A 431 5.83 -36.18 -1.07
CA GLU A 431 5.65 -34.79 -1.48
C GLU A 431 5.23 -33.83 -0.35
N GLY A 432 5.02 -34.35 0.87
CA GLY A 432 4.64 -33.57 2.04
C GLY A 432 5.84 -33.12 2.87
N ALA A 433 5.83 -31.85 3.29
CA ALA A 433 6.69 -31.34 4.34
C ALA A 433 6.11 -31.67 5.71
N ARG A 434 6.91 -32.26 6.61
CA ARG A 434 6.49 -32.55 7.97
C ARG A 434 6.58 -31.27 8.82
N VAL A 435 5.44 -30.75 9.23
CA VAL A 435 5.29 -29.44 9.89
C VAL A 435 4.59 -29.61 11.24
N LEU A 436 4.98 -28.82 12.24
CA LEU A 436 4.24 -28.72 13.50
C LEU A 436 3.08 -27.74 13.31
N VAL A 437 1.84 -28.20 13.45
CA VAL A 437 0.64 -27.42 13.16
C VAL A 437 -0.13 -27.11 14.44
N ALA A 438 -0.47 -25.84 14.66
CA ALA A 438 -1.50 -25.47 15.63
C ALA A 438 -2.87 -25.89 15.10
N THR A 439 -3.61 -26.71 15.83
CA THR A 439 -4.91 -27.22 15.38
C THR A 439 -6.09 -26.49 15.99
N LYS A 440 -5.90 -25.90 17.17
CA LYS A 440 -6.96 -25.23 17.94
C LYS A 440 -6.37 -24.35 19.03
N ALA A 441 -6.97 -23.19 19.28
CA ALA A 441 -6.68 -22.35 20.44
C ALA A 441 -7.27 -22.98 21.72
N LYS A 442 -6.45 -23.07 22.76
CA LYS A 442 -6.82 -23.64 24.05
C LYS A 442 -7.83 -22.75 24.79
N PRO A 443 -8.81 -23.36 25.48
CA PRO A 443 -9.68 -22.61 26.36
C PRO A 443 -8.85 -21.96 27.47
N ASN A 444 -9.37 -20.87 28.03
CA ASN A 444 -8.78 -20.30 29.24
C ASN A 444 -8.76 -21.34 30.36
N LYS A 445 -7.65 -21.41 31.11
CA LYS A 445 -7.52 -22.31 32.26
C LYS A 445 -8.52 -21.97 33.37
N ASP A 446 -8.87 -20.70 33.48
CA ASP A 446 -9.95 -20.22 34.35
C ASP A 446 -11.28 -20.29 33.60
N VAL A 447 -12.09 -21.29 33.96
CA VAL A 447 -13.37 -21.61 33.31
C VAL A 447 -14.42 -20.51 33.54
N ASP A 448 -14.26 -19.73 34.61
CA ASP A 448 -15.16 -18.63 34.98
C ASP A 448 -14.74 -17.30 34.36
N SER A 449 -13.57 -17.25 33.70
CA SER A 449 -13.07 -16.03 33.05
C SER A 449 -13.99 -15.58 31.91
N PRO A 450 -14.28 -14.28 31.77
CA PRO A 450 -15.01 -13.77 30.61
C PRO A 450 -14.22 -13.92 29.31
N LEU A 451 -12.90 -14.09 29.38
CA LEU A 451 -12.01 -14.36 28.26
C LEU A 451 -11.95 -15.88 28.05
N ASP A 452 -12.56 -16.39 26.99
CA ASP A 452 -12.73 -17.83 26.78
C ASP A 452 -11.51 -18.54 26.17
N ARG A 453 -10.43 -17.81 25.86
CA ARG A 453 -9.16 -18.35 25.37
C ARG A 453 -7.99 -17.92 26.23
N GLU A 454 -7.08 -18.84 26.50
CA GLU A 454 -5.88 -18.56 27.30
C GLU A 454 -5.04 -17.44 26.69
N PHE A 455 -4.95 -17.40 25.36
CA PHE A 455 -4.18 -16.35 24.68
C PHE A 455 -4.78 -14.96 24.85
N PHE A 456 -6.10 -14.80 24.94
CA PHE A 456 -6.70 -13.48 25.17
C PHE A 456 -6.20 -12.83 26.46
N LYS A 457 -6.11 -13.62 27.54
CA LYS A 457 -5.55 -13.17 28.80
C LYS A 457 -4.09 -12.77 28.62
N SER A 458 -3.27 -13.66 28.05
CA SER A 458 -1.85 -13.35 27.82
C SER A 458 -1.63 -12.12 26.93
N PHE A 459 -2.45 -11.94 25.90
CA PHE A 459 -2.35 -10.81 24.98
C PHE A 459 -2.64 -9.51 25.72
N LEU A 460 -3.78 -9.42 26.42
CA LEU A 460 -4.13 -8.22 27.20
C LEU A 460 -3.11 -7.93 28.29
N ASP A 461 -2.63 -8.95 29.00
CA ASP A 461 -1.61 -8.79 30.03
C ASP A 461 -0.33 -8.18 29.44
N VAL A 462 0.18 -8.73 28.33
CA VAL A 462 1.45 -8.30 27.71
C VAL A 462 1.37 -6.88 27.15
N VAL A 463 0.34 -6.56 26.36
CA VAL A 463 0.25 -5.22 25.73
C VAL A 463 0.05 -4.11 26.76
N ASN A 464 -0.48 -4.44 27.94
CA ASN A 464 -0.67 -3.52 29.05
C ASN A 464 0.47 -3.49 30.08
N LEU A 465 1.54 -4.28 29.92
CA LEU A 465 2.68 -4.26 30.85
C LEU A 465 3.26 -2.84 30.97
N PRO A 466 3.63 -2.33 32.15
CA PRO A 466 4.34 -1.06 32.24
C PRO A 466 5.74 -1.09 31.62
N GLN A 467 6.39 -2.26 31.62
CA GLN A 467 7.69 -2.47 31.01
C GLN A 467 7.60 -2.30 29.49
N GLN A 468 8.61 -1.68 28.89
CA GLN A 468 8.71 -1.47 27.44
C GLN A 468 7.49 -0.76 26.83
N THR A 469 6.77 0.04 27.61
CA THR A 469 5.69 0.87 27.05
C THR A 469 6.25 1.95 26.13
N GLY A 470 5.43 2.39 25.17
CA GLY A 470 5.76 3.46 24.24
C GLY A 470 6.28 4.68 24.98
N ARG A 471 7.45 5.18 24.55
CA ARG A 471 8.10 6.34 25.20
C ARG A 471 7.60 7.67 24.66
N PHE A 472 7.17 7.69 23.40
CA PHE A 472 6.75 8.91 22.74
C PHE A 472 5.25 8.87 22.47
N ASN A 473 4.54 9.86 23.01
CA ASN A 473 3.13 10.10 22.74
C ASN A 473 3.00 11.52 22.18
N PHE A 474 2.23 11.65 21.10
CA PHE A 474 2.09 12.90 20.36
C PHE A 474 1.57 14.06 21.22
N THR A 475 0.59 13.81 22.10
CA THR A 475 0.00 14.88 22.92
C THR A 475 0.86 15.23 24.13
N THR A 476 1.64 14.29 24.66
CA THR A 476 2.54 14.55 25.80
C THR A 476 3.88 15.17 25.36
N GLN A 477 4.34 14.86 24.15
CA GLN A 477 5.55 15.47 23.57
C GLN A 477 5.37 16.96 23.26
N PHE A 478 4.13 17.40 23.04
CA PHE A 478 3.79 18.75 22.61
C PHE A 478 2.74 19.39 23.54
N PRO A 479 3.15 20.02 24.65
CA PRO A 479 2.24 20.55 25.67
C PRO A 479 1.24 21.61 25.17
N TYR A 480 1.53 22.24 24.04
CA TYR A 480 0.68 23.25 23.41
C TYR A 480 0.12 22.77 22.05
N TYR A 481 0.01 21.45 21.86
CA TYR A 481 -0.64 20.86 20.70
C TYR A 481 -2.06 21.40 20.52
N ARG A 482 -2.39 21.80 19.29
CA ARG A 482 -3.73 22.23 18.87
C ARG A 482 -3.95 21.89 17.40
N GLU A 483 -5.15 21.39 17.11
CA GLU A 483 -5.65 21.21 15.76
C GLU A 483 -6.19 22.54 15.23
N ASN A 484 -5.31 23.33 14.63
CA ASN A 484 -5.67 24.59 14.00
C ASN A 484 -6.06 24.33 12.54
N SER A 485 -7.12 24.98 12.06
CA SER A 485 -7.43 25.03 10.62
C SER A 485 -7.16 26.44 10.09
N TYR A 486 -6.49 26.52 8.94
CA TYR A 486 -6.16 27.77 8.28
C TYR A 486 -7.08 27.99 7.08
N LYS A 487 -8.10 28.83 7.27
CA LYS A 487 -9.08 29.21 6.24
C LYS A 487 -9.00 30.72 5.98
N PRO A 488 -8.79 31.17 4.74
CA PRO A 488 -8.77 32.58 4.41
C PRO A 488 -10.20 33.16 4.34
N ASN A 489 -10.35 34.45 4.65
CA ASN A 489 -11.57 35.20 4.36
C ASN A 489 -11.39 35.97 3.04
N PHE A 490 -12.25 35.69 2.05
CA PHE A 490 -12.25 36.34 0.73
C PHE A 490 -13.48 37.23 0.47
N GLU A 491 -14.35 37.48 1.45
CA GLU A 491 -15.61 38.23 1.25
C GLU A 491 -15.42 39.60 0.59
N ALA A 492 -14.32 40.29 0.88
CA ALA A 492 -14.00 41.61 0.32
C ALA A 492 -13.28 41.57 -1.05
N ARG A 493 -13.03 40.38 -1.62
CA ARG A 493 -12.24 40.20 -2.85
C ARG A 493 -13.08 39.71 -4.01
N LYS A 494 -12.84 40.27 -5.20
CA LYS A 494 -13.38 39.72 -6.44
C LYS A 494 -12.60 38.47 -6.82
N LEU A 495 -13.24 37.31 -6.70
CA LEU A 495 -12.64 36.02 -7.03
C LEU A 495 -12.49 35.85 -8.55
N GLY A 496 -11.39 35.21 -8.95
CA GLY A 496 -11.08 34.89 -10.33
C GLY A 496 -11.88 33.71 -10.88
N LYS A 497 -11.38 33.13 -11.97
CA LYS A 497 -12.02 32.01 -12.66
C LYS A 497 -12.15 30.80 -11.73
N PRO A 498 -13.35 30.20 -11.57
CA PRO A 498 -13.52 29.01 -10.75
C PRO A 498 -12.86 27.80 -11.43
N VAL A 499 -11.96 27.15 -10.69
CA VAL A 499 -11.18 26.01 -11.18
C VAL A 499 -11.36 24.81 -10.27
N VAL A 500 -11.52 23.63 -10.87
CA VAL A 500 -11.36 22.34 -10.20
C VAL A 500 -10.11 21.68 -10.76
N PHE A 501 -9.24 21.19 -9.86
CA PHE A 501 -8.02 20.49 -10.23
C PHE A 501 -8.15 18.99 -9.96
N ASP A 502 -8.09 18.18 -11.01
CA ASP A 502 -8.10 16.72 -10.96
C ASP A 502 -6.67 16.22 -11.17
N MET A 503 -6.15 15.49 -10.18
CA MET A 503 -4.74 15.08 -10.10
C MET A 503 -4.61 13.63 -9.65
N ASP A 504 -3.51 12.98 -10.04
CA ASP A 504 -3.19 11.60 -9.64
C ASP A 504 -2.01 11.51 -8.67
N MET A 505 -1.73 12.62 -7.97
CA MET A 505 -0.79 12.71 -6.84
C MET A 505 0.65 12.39 -7.22
N SER A 506 1.00 12.64 -8.48
CA SER A 506 2.36 12.63 -8.98
C SER A 506 3.20 13.76 -8.34
N ALA A 507 4.54 13.64 -8.40
CA ALA A 507 5.44 14.70 -7.97
C ALA A 507 5.23 16.01 -8.75
N GLY A 508 4.81 15.93 -10.01
CA GLY A 508 4.50 17.10 -10.84
C GLY A 508 3.18 17.75 -10.42
N ASP A 509 2.19 16.97 -10.01
CA ASP A 509 0.91 17.45 -9.52
C ASP A 509 1.04 18.24 -8.24
N PHE A 510 1.86 17.80 -7.29
CA PHE A 510 2.09 18.59 -6.09
C PHE A 510 2.76 19.93 -6.43
N LEU A 511 3.63 19.98 -7.45
CA LEU A 511 4.18 21.24 -7.95
C LEU A 511 3.14 22.09 -8.68
N ALA A 512 2.22 21.48 -9.43
CA ALA A 512 1.11 22.14 -10.11
C ALA A 512 0.08 22.69 -9.10
N LEU A 513 -0.26 21.93 -8.07
CA LEU A 513 -1.11 22.36 -6.95
C LEU A 513 -0.51 23.56 -6.25
N ILE A 514 0.77 23.47 -5.83
CA ILE A 514 1.45 24.61 -5.20
C ILE A 514 1.46 25.80 -6.17
N TYR A 515 1.73 25.59 -7.45
CA TYR A 515 1.67 26.66 -8.44
C TYR A 515 0.29 27.34 -8.45
N LEU A 516 -0.81 26.58 -8.52
CA LEU A 516 -2.18 27.12 -8.47
C LEU A 516 -2.46 27.87 -7.16
N LEU A 517 -1.99 27.36 -6.02
CA LEU A 517 -2.12 28.02 -4.71
C LEU A 517 -1.26 29.30 -4.60
N LYS A 518 -0.24 29.46 -5.45
CA LYS A 518 0.57 30.69 -5.53
C LYS A 518 -0.05 31.76 -6.42
N VAL A 519 -0.91 31.38 -7.35
CA VAL A 519 -1.61 32.30 -8.27
C VAL A 519 -2.60 33.15 -7.46
N PRO A 520 -2.62 34.48 -7.65
CA PRO A 520 -3.59 35.35 -6.98
C PRO A 520 -5.02 34.82 -7.12
N VAL A 521 -5.78 34.78 -6.02
CA VAL A 521 -7.17 34.29 -5.99
C VAL A 521 -8.11 35.10 -6.89
N GLU A 522 -7.73 36.32 -7.22
CA GLU A 522 -8.41 37.21 -8.17
C GLU A 522 -8.22 36.78 -9.63
N VAL A 523 -7.23 35.93 -9.91
CA VAL A 523 -6.98 35.34 -11.24
C VAL A 523 -7.61 33.95 -11.31
N ILE A 524 -7.25 33.06 -10.37
CA ILE A 524 -7.78 31.70 -10.27
C ILE A 524 -8.37 31.46 -8.88
N ASN A 525 -9.63 31.04 -8.85
CA ASN A 525 -10.31 30.59 -7.65
C ASN A 525 -10.36 29.06 -7.66
N LEU A 526 -9.37 28.42 -7.04
CA LEU A 526 -9.36 26.97 -6.87
C LEU A 526 -10.48 26.56 -5.90
N LYS A 527 -11.53 25.95 -6.45
CA LYS A 527 -12.78 25.57 -5.78
C LYS A 527 -12.74 24.19 -5.15
N GLY A 528 -11.92 23.29 -5.68
CA GLY A 528 -11.81 21.93 -5.20
C GLY A 528 -10.70 21.16 -5.88
N ILE A 529 -10.30 20.07 -5.23
CA ILE A 529 -9.34 19.12 -5.75
C ILE A 529 -10.05 17.77 -5.86
N LEU A 530 -9.88 17.10 -6.98
CA LEU A 530 -10.34 15.74 -7.21
C LEU A 530 -9.12 14.84 -7.36
N VAL A 531 -9.20 13.64 -6.79
CA VAL A 531 -8.09 12.69 -6.79
C VAL A 531 -8.46 11.53 -7.70
N THR A 532 -7.73 11.38 -8.80
CA THR A 532 -7.82 10.20 -9.64
C THR A 532 -6.84 9.15 -9.12
N ALA A 533 -7.38 8.15 -8.43
CA ALA A 533 -6.63 7.11 -7.74
C ALA A 533 -6.07 6.00 -8.66
N THR A 534 -6.26 6.13 -9.97
CA THR A 534 -5.79 5.19 -11.00
C THR A 534 -4.44 5.57 -11.61
N GLY A 535 -3.79 6.61 -11.09
CA GLY A 535 -2.55 7.15 -11.63
C GLY A 535 -1.30 6.85 -10.80
N TRP A 536 -0.39 7.82 -10.70
CA TRP A 536 1.02 7.59 -10.33
C TRP A 536 1.31 7.39 -8.84
N ALA A 537 0.30 7.45 -7.98
CA ALA A 537 0.42 7.17 -6.54
C ALA A 537 -0.81 6.39 -6.02
N ASN A 538 -0.62 5.66 -4.92
CA ASN A 538 -1.70 4.93 -4.27
C ASN A 538 -2.69 5.90 -3.56
N PRO A 539 -3.95 5.49 -3.36
CA PRO A 539 -5.02 6.39 -2.89
C PRO A 539 -4.73 7.03 -1.52
N ALA A 540 -4.00 6.33 -0.64
CA ALA A 540 -3.62 6.82 0.69
C ALA A 540 -2.70 8.06 0.65
N THR A 541 -2.12 8.38 -0.51
CA THR A 541 -1.31 9.59 -0.75
C THR A 541 -2.13 10.89 -0.63
N ILE A 542 -3.47 10.80 -0.61
CA ILE A 542 -4.38 11.95 -0.42
C ILE A 542 -4.05 12.79 0.82
N ASP A 543 -3.47 12.16 1.85
CA ASP A 543 -2.98 12.80 3.06
C ASP A 543 -1.96 13.92 2.80
N ILE A 544 -1.14 13.81 1.75
CA ILE A 544 -0.17 14.84 1.36
C ILE A 544 -0.88 16.07 0.78
N ILE A 545 -2.03 15.90 0.11
CA ILE A 545 -2.83 17.03 -0.38
C ILE A 545 -3.29 17.88 0.80
N TYR A 546 -3.79 17.24 1.86
CA TYR A 546 -4.20 17.96 3.07
C TYR A 546 -3.04 18.72 3.72
N ASP A 547 -1.84 18.15 3.74
CA ASP A 547 -0.66 18.82 4.28
C ASP A 547 -0.22 20.02 3.43
N VAL A 548 -0.28 19.91 2.11
CA VAL A 548 0.04 21.02 1.20
C VAL A 548 -0.98 22.15 1.33
N LEU A 549 -2.27 21.82 1.43
CA LEU A 549 -3.33 22.80 1.69
C LEU A 549 -3.12 23.49 3.04
N HIS A 550 -2.79 22.72 4.07
CA HIS A 550 -2.53 23.24 5.40
C HIS A 550 -1.30 24.15 5.44
N MET A 551 -0.21 23.74 4.79
CA MET A 551 1.01 24.55 4.59
C MET A 551 0.68 25.90 3.95
N MET A 552 -0.15 25.90 2.92
CA MET A 552 -0.53 27.08 2.15
C MET A 552 -1.68 27.89 2.76
N GLY A 553 -2.24 27.45 3.89
CA GLY A 553 -3.34 28.12 4.59
C GLY A 553 -4.66 28.07 3.82
N ARG A 554 -4.93 26.94 3.16
CA ARG A 554 -6.08 26.70 2.28
C ARG A 554 -6.88 25.47 2.68
N ASP A 555 -7.08 25.28 3.99
CA ASP A 555 -7.90 24.19 4.52
C ASP A 555 -9.39 24.32 4.14
N ASP A 556 -9.80 25.44 3.52
CA ASP A 556 -11.13 25.69 2.96
C ASP A 556 -11.42 24.85 1.71
N ILE A 557 -10.40 24.38 0.99
CA ILE A 557 -10.59 23.67 -0.28
C ILE A 557 -11.05 22.22 -0.03
N PRO A 558 -12.23 21.81 -0.55
CA PRO A 558 -12.67 20.42 -0.47
C PRO A 558 -11.81 19.52 -1.36
N VAL A 559 -11.55 18.30 -0.90
CA VAL A 559 -10.79 17.28 -1.63
C VAL A 559 -11.66 16.04 -1.72
N GLY A 560 -11.88 15.55 -2.95
CA GLY A 560 -12.74 14.40 -3.22
C GLY A 560 -11.95 13.23 -3.80
N LEU A 561 -12.11 12.03 -3.23
CA LEU A 561 -11.48 10.82 -3.71
C LEU A 561 -12.31 10.20 -4.85
N GLY A 562 -11.70 10.02 -6.02
CA GLY A 562 -12.31 9.34 -7.16
C GLY A 562 -12.29 7.82 -7.03
N GLU A 563 -12.87 7.13 -8.01
CA GLU A 563 -12.82 5.66 -8.04
C GLU A 563 -11.39 5.14 -8.17
N ILE A 564 -11.17 3.94 -7.63
CA ILE A 564 -9.85 3.32 -7.49
C ILE A 564 -9.44 2.51 -8.73
N PHE A 565 -10.37 2.25 -9.65
CA PHE A 565 -10.16 1.48 -10.87
C PHE A 565 -10.46 2.30 -12.12
N ALA A 566 -9.71 2.01 -13.18
CA ALA A 566 -10.00 2.52 -14.52
C ALA A 566 -11.39 2.05 -14.98
N MET A 567 -12.02 2.79 -15.90
CA MET A 567 -13.30 2.39 -16.46
C MET A 567 -13.27 0.95 -16.99
N ASP A 568 -14.35 0.21 -16.75
CA ASP A 568 -14.56 -1.19 -17.17
C ASP A 568 -13.62 -2.23 -16.51
N GLN A 569 -12.80 -1.83 -15.53
CA GLN A 569 -11.96 -2.75 -14.73
C GLN A 569 -12.54 -3.22 -13.38
N PRO A 570 -13.46 -2.51 -12.70
CA PRO A 570 -14.09 -3.03 -11.49
C PRO A 570 -14.77 -4.38 -11.75
N ASN A 571 -14.75 -5.26 -10.75
CA ASN A 571 -15.54 -6.49 -10.79
C ASN A 571 -17.04 -6.13 -10.74
N PRO A 572 -17.86 -6.60 -11.70
CA PRO A 572 -19.29 -6.27 -11.75
C PRO A 572 -20.09 -6.72 -10.52
N SER A 573 -19.67 -7.80 -9.84
CA SER A 573 -20.33 -8.36 -8.66
C SER A 573 -19.82 -7.76 -7.35
N PHE A 574 -18.59 -7.23 -7.33
CA PHE A 574 -17.98 -6.63 -6.14
C PHE A 574 -16.94 -5.56 -6.53
N SER A 575 -17.40 -4.31 -6.70
CA SER A 575 -16.61 -3.21 -7.27
C SER A 575 -15.37 -2.80 -6.45
N ALA A 576 -15.24 -3.28 -5.22
CA ALA A 576 -14.07 -3.01 -4.36
C ALA A 576 -12.80 -3.72 -4.87
N VAL A 577 -12.94 -4.74 -5.73
CA VAL A 577 -11.85 -5.39 -6.48
C VAL A 577 -12.01 -5.20 -7.98
N GLY A 578 -10.94 -5.42 -8.74
CA GLY A 578 -10.93 -5.18 -10.17
C GLY A 578 -9.64 -5.62 -10.83
N LYS A 579 -9.60 -5.47 -12.16
CA LYS A 579 -8.41 -5.76 -12.97
C LYS A 579 -7.33 -4.70 -12.75
N CYS A 580 -6.12 -4.99 -13.23
CA CYS A 580 -4.98 -4.08 -13.19
C CYS A 580 -4.26 -4.00 -14.54
N ASP A 581 -5.02 -4.10 -15.62
CA ASP A 581 -4.47 -4.27 -16.98
C ASP A 581 -3.57 -3.10 -17.40
N TYR A 582 -3.83 -1.90 -16.89
CA TYR A 582 -3.05 -0.69 -17.21
C TYR A 582 -2.13 -0.26 -16.06
N ILE A 583 -2.59 -0.29 -14.81
CA ILE A 583 -1.78 0.16 -13.65
C ILE A 583 -0.49 -0.67 -13.48
N LYS A 584 -0.45 -1.91 -13.99
CA LYS A 584 0.76 -2.74 -14.05
C LYS A 584 1.95 -2.11 -14.77
N ALA A 585 1.70 -1.06 -15.57
CA ALA A 585 2.76 -0.26 -16.20
C ALA A 585 3.54 0.60 -15.20
N ILE A 586 3.02 0.83 -13.99
CA ILE A 586 3.72 1.61 -12.97
C ILE A 586 4.57 0.66 -12.12
N PRO A 587 5.89 0.90 -12.00
CA PRO A 587 6.71 0.11 -11.09
C PRO A 587 6.22 0.21 -9.64
N HIS A 588 6.21 -0.89 -8.88
CA HIS A 588 5.89 -0.86 -7.46
C HIS A 588 7.01 -0.23 -6.60
N GLY A 589 8.27 -0.48 -6.97
CA GLY A 589 9.46 0.04 -6.27
C GLY A 589 9.97 1.37 -6.81
N SER A 590 11.29 1.49 -6.92
CA SER A 590 12.00 2.71 -7.30
C SER A 590 11.51 3.31 -8.63
N GLY A 591 11.26 4.61 -8.63
CA GLY A 591 10.76 5.38 -9.76
C GLY A 591 9.25 5.24 -10.02
N GLY A 592 8.53 4.46 -9.20
CA GLY A 592 7.08 4.30 -9.28
C GLY A 592 6.40 4.51 -7.93
N LEU A 593 5.45 3.64 -7.57
CA LEU A 593 4.51 3.84 -6.46
C LEU A 593 5.19 4.12 -5.12
N LEU A 594 6.18 3.32 -4.69
CA LEU A 594 6.93 3.55 -3.45
C LEU A 594 7.50 4.97 -3.34
N ASP A 595 8.06 5.49 -4.43
CA ASP A 595 8.62 6.83 -4.44
C ASP A 595 7.53 7.90 -4.48
N SER A 596 6.45 7.69 -5.23
CA SER A 596 5.33 8.64 -5.30
C SER A 596 4.59 8.78 -3.96
N ASP A 597 4.26 7.65 -3.33
CA ASP A 597 3.53 7.58 -2.05
C ASP A 597 4.25 8.31 -0.92
N THR A 598 5.58 8.39 -1.01
CA THR A 598 6.44 9.10 -0.04
C THR A 598 6.87 10.48 -0.50
N LEU A 599 6.42 10.90 -1.68
CA LEU A 599 6.88 12.08 -2.41
C LEU A 599 8.42 12.16 -2.45
N TYR A 600 9.05 11.06 -2.86
CA TYR A 600 10.49 10.86 -2.95
C TYR A 600 11.22 11.14 -1.61
N GLY A 601 10.56 10.78 -0.50
CA GLY A 601 11.03 11.00 0.87
C GLY A 601 10.75 12.40 1.43
N PHE A 602 9.94 13.23 0.77
CA PHE A 602 9.59 14.57 1.26
C PHE A 602 8.22 14.66 1.95
N ALA A 603 7.35 13.65 1.88
CA ALA A 603 6.01 13.70 2.47
C ALA A 603 6.03 14.11 3.95
N ARG A 604 6.98 13.56 4.73
CA ARG A 604 7.16 13.81 6.17
C ARG A 604 7.68 15.22 6.52
N ASN A 605 8.07 16.03 5.53
CA ASN A 605 8.55 17.39 5.77
C ASN A 605 7.43 18.41 5.88
N PHE A 606 6.26 18.11 5.33
CA PHE A 606 5.11 19.01 5.38
C PHE A 606 4.52 19.09 6.79
N PRO A 607 3.93 20.24 7.16
CA PRO A 607 3.15 20.33 8.39
C PRO A 607 2.00 19.31 8.34
N ARG A 608 1.72 18.67 9.48
CA ARG A 608 0.64 17.68 9.63
C ARG A 608 -0.68 18.43 9.68
N SER A 609 -1.52 18.22 8.68
CA SER A 609 -2.89 18.76 8.67
C SER A 609 -3.76 18.09 9.74
N PRO A 610 -4.72 18.82 10.35
CA PRO A 610 -5.79 18.17 11.12
C PRO A 610 -6.73 17.35 10.23
N ARG A 611 -6.79 17.68 8.92
CA ARG A 611 -7.50 16.87 7.91
C ARG A 611 -6.61 15.71 7.47
N ARG A 612 -7.23 14.59 7.19
CA ARG A 612 -6.60 13.35 6.76
C ARG A 612 -7.64 12.46 6.09
N TYR A 613 -7.20 11.42 5.39
CA TYR A 613 -8.09 10.31 5.09
C TYR A 613 -8.65 9.76 6.41
N THR A 614 -9.95 9.45 6.41
CA THR A 614 -10.57 8.67 7.47
C THR A 614 -11.53 7.67 6.83
N ALA A 615 -11.54 6.47 7.38
CA ALA A 615 -12.49 5.43 6.99
C ALA A 615 -13.82 5.54 7.75
N GLU A 616 -14.05 6.67 8.43
CA GLU A 616 -15.32 6.97 9.09
C GLU A 616 -16.45 6.83 8.07
N ASN A 617 -17.56 6.22 8.47
CA ASN A 617 -18.66 5.90 7.58
C ASN A 617 -19.96 6.51 8.11
N SER A 618 -20.90 6.76 7.21
CA SER A 618 -22.18 7.34 7.60
C SER A 618 -23.36 6.76 6.85
N VAL A 619 -24.44 6.49 7.58
CA VAL A 619 -25.73 6.03 7.05
C VAL A 619 -26.30 7.04 6.05
N LYS A 620 -26.01 8.33 6.23
CA LYS A 620 -26.37 9.39 5.28
C LYS A 620 -25.85 9.11 3.87
N TYR A 621 -24.75 8.38 3.75
CA TYR A 621 -24.09 7.99 2.51
C TYR A 621 -24.14 6.47 2.31
N GLU A 622 -25.24 5.84 2.72
CA GLU A 622 -25.58 4.44 2.46
C GLU A 622 -24.68 3.39 3.16
N ALA A 623 -23.85 3.82 4.12
CA ALA A 623 -23.13 2.86 4.96
C ALA A 623 -24.10 2.09 5.90
N PRO A 624 -23.78 0.84 6.30
CA PRO A 624 -24.64 0.06 7.19
C PRO A 624 -24.89 0.72 8.56
N ARG A 625 -23.95 1.55 9.03
CA ARG A 625 -23.99 2.25 10.32
C ARG A 625 -23.10 3.50 10.29
N ASP A 626 -23.36 4.41 11.23
CA ASP A 626 -22.46 5.52 11.52
C ASP A 626 -21.31 5.04 12.41
N THR A 627 -20.11 5.54 12.15
CA THR A 627 -18.96 5.46 13.06
C THR A 627 -19.04 6.56 14.13
N ASP A 628 -18.01 6.71 14.98
CA ASP A 628 -18.02 7.74 16.03
C ASP A 628 -18.02 9.17 15.46
N HIS A 629 -17.36 9.39 14.32
CA HIS A 629 -17.16 10.70 13.69
C HIS A 629 -17.54 10.70 12.21
N PRO A 630 -18.82 10.43 11.86
CA PRO A 630 -19.28 10.35 10.47
C PRO A 630 -19.05 11.64 9.67
N GLU A 631 -18.91 12.78 10.36
CA GLU A 631 -18.58 14.07 9.76
C GLU A 631 -17.14 14.16 9.20
N LEU A 632 -16.24 13.28 9.65
CA LEU A 632 -14.84 13.25 9.22
C LEU A 632 -14.60 12.36 8.00
N ARG A 633 -15.62 11.60 7.56
CA ARG A 633 -15.52 10.69 6.40
C ARG A 633 -14.86 11.38 5.21
N GLN A 634 -13.95 10.68 4.54
CA GLN A 634 -13.36 11.13 3.29
C GLN A 634 -14.44 11.38 2.21
N PRO A 635 -14.65 12.62 1.73
CA PRO A 635 -15.60 12.89 0.65
C PRO A 635 -15.19 12.24 -0.67
N LEU A 636 -16.17 11.81 -1.47
CA LEU A 636 -15.97 11.28 -2.82
C LEU A 636 -15.87 12.41 -3.84
N ALA A 637 -15.18 12.17 -4.96
CA ALA A 637 -14.99 13.15 -6.03
C ALA A 637 -16.33 13.69 -6.57
N LEU A 638 -17.31 12.82 -6.81
CA LEU A 638 -18.65 13.22 -7.26
C LEU A 638 -19.43 14.04 -6.22
N GLU A 639 -19.19 13.81 -4.93
CA GLU A 639 -19.83 14.58 -3.86
C GLU A 639 -19.24 15.99 -3.77
N VAL A 640 -17.91 16.09 -3.85
CA VAL A 640 -17.21 17.38 -3.90
C VAL A 640 -17.61 18.15 -5.14
N TRP A 641 -17.69 17.48 -6.30
CA TRP A 641 -18.19 18.08 -7.53
C TRP A 641 -19.59 18.67 -7.35
N LYS A 642 -20.56 17.86 -6.88
CA LYS A 642 -21.94 18.31 -6.62
C LYS A 642 -22.02 19.45 -5.59
N SER A 643 -21.18 19.42 -4.56
CA SER A 643 -21.11 20.49 -3.56
C SER A 643 -20.65 21.80 -4.18
N ILE A 644 -19.60 21.76 -5.01
CA ILE A 644 -19.06 22.92 -5.71
C ILE A 644 -20.11 23.49 -6.66
N THR A 645 -20.72 22.67 -7.52
CA THR A 645 -21.70 23.13 -8.51
C THR A 645 -22.93 23.75 -7.84
N LYS A 646 -23.41 23.17 -6.73
CA LYS A 646 -24.51 23.73 -5.93
C LYS A 646 -24.17 25.06 -5.27
N SER A 647 -22.90 25.29 -4.91
CA SER A 647 -22.43 26.53 -4.28
C SER A 647 -22.24 27.69 -5.26
N MET A 648 -22.34 27.44 -6.57
CA MET A 648 -22.07 28.44 -7.60
C MET A 648 -23.32 29.27 -7.94
N ASN A 649 -23.09 30.53 -8.32
CA ASN A 649 -24.16 31.41 -8.80
C ASN A 649 -24.76 30.83 -10.10
N PRO A 650 -26.09 30.94 -10.30
CA PRO A 650 -26.73 30.50 -11.53
C PRO A 650 -26.04 31.03 -12.79
N GLY A 651 -25.77 30.15 -13.75
CA GLY A 651 -25.09 30.48 -15.02
C GLY A 651 -23.56 30.55 -14.94
N SER A 652 -22.95 30.42 -13.75
CA SER A 652 -21.50 30.31 -13.62
C SER A 652 -21.03 28.93 -14.08
N LYS A 653 -19.88 28.86 -14.75
CA LYS A 653 -19.28 27.60 -15.22
C LYS A 653 -17.91 27.37 -14.61
N ILE A 654 -17.48 26.12 -14.55
CA ILE A 654 -16.23 25.66 -13.95
C ILE A 654 -15.22 25.35 -15.05
N THR A 655 -13.96 25.75 -14.87
CA THR A 655 -12.85 25.22 -15.67
C THR A 655 -12.22 24.03 -14.94
N VAL A 656 -11.98 22.94 -15.65
CA VAL A 656 -11.34 21.73 -15.10
C VAL A 656 -9.92 21.61 -15.65
N LEU A 657 -8.95 21.37 -14.79
CA LEU A 657 -7.60 20.93 -15.17
C LEU A 657 -7.43 19.48 -14.74
N THR A 658 -7.10 18.59 -15.67
CA THR A 658 -6.83 17.18 -15.40
C THR A 658 -5.37 16.88 -15.71
N ASN A 659 -4.60 16.51 -14.67
CA ASN A 659 -3.19 16.15 -14.81
C ASN A 659 -2.92 14.65 -14.78
N GLY A 660 -3.89 13.84 -14.35
CA GLY A 660 -3.79 12.38 -14.32
C GLY A 660 -4.63 11.69 -15.39
N PRO A 661 -4.90 10.38 -15.23
CA PRO A 661 -5.89 9.66 -16.03
C PRO A 661 -7.26 10.34 -15.99
N LEU A 662 -8.07 10.13 -17.02
CA LEU A 662 -9.34 10.86 -17.17
C LEU A 662 -10.54 10.20 -16.46
N SER A 663 -10.29 9.21 -15.60
CA SER A 663 -11.30 8.37 -14.95
C SER A 663 -12.33 9.20 -14.19
N THR A 664 -11.88 10.13 -13.35
CA THR A 664 -12.76 10.95 -12.50
C THR A 664 -13.60 11.93 -13.32
N LEU A 665 -12.97 12.62 -14.29
CA LEU A 665 -13.71 13.49 -15.20
C LEU A 665 -14.74 12.72 -16.05
N ALA A 666 -14.40 11.51 -16.50
CA ALA A 666 -15.33 10.66 -17.27
C ALA A 666 -16.59 10.29 -16.45
N GLN A 667 -16.45 10.10 -15.14
CA GLN A 667 -17.56 9.86 -14.21
C GLN A 667 -18.38 11.11 -13.97
N ILE A 668 -17.75 12.27 -13.80
CA ILE A 668 -18.45 13.56 -13.71
C ILE A 668 -19.32 13.77 -14.94
N ILE A 669 -18.74 13.61 -16.14
CA ILE A 669 -19.47 13.71 -17.42
C ILE A 669 -20.63 12.70 -17.47
N ALA A 670 -20.46 11.49 -16.93
CA ALA A 670 -21.52 10.49 -16.88
C ALA A 670 -22.66 10.86 -15.92
N SER A 671 -22.35 11.59 -14.85
CA SER A 671 -23.31 11.97 -13.82
C SER A 671 -24.16 13.19 -14.17
N GLU A 672 -23.67 14.02 -15.11
CA GLU A 672 -24.33 15.27 -15.51
C GLU A 672 -25.21 15.07 -16.75
N LYS A 673 -26.43 15.63 -16.73
CA LYS A 673 -27.36 15.57 -17.87
C LYS A 673 -26.86 16.39 -19.07
N ASP A 674 -26.31 17.57 -18.79
CA ASP A 674 -25.65 18.42 -19.77
C ASP A 674 -24.34 18.98 -19.16
N PRO A 675 -23.22 18.26 -19.31
CA PRO A 675 -21.93 18.68 -18.80
C PRO A 675 -21.51 20.09 -19.26
N SER A 676 -21.94 20.51 -20.46
CA SER A 676 -21.56 21.80 -21.07
C SER A 676 -22.25 23.00 -20.40
N SER A 677 -23.34 22.75 -19.67
CA SER A 677 -24.03 23.77 -18.87
C SER A 677 -23.22 24.16 -17.62
N VAL A 678 -22.39 23.23 -17.12
CA VAL A 678 -21.63 23.38 -15.87
C VAL A 678 -20.14 23.59 -16.13
N ILE A 679 -19.57 22.90 -17.12
CA ILE A 679 -18.14 22.96 -17.45
C ILE A 679 -17.92 23.94 -18.61
N GLU A 680 -17.03 24.90 -18.40
CA GLU A 680 -16.65 25.90 -19.42
C GLU A 680 -15.56 25.35 -20.35
N ASN A 681 -14.45 24.91 -19.76
CA ASN A 681 -13.25 24.45 -20.46
C ASN A 681 -12.61 23.30 -19.69
N VAL A 682 -12.01 22.37 -20.41
CA VAL A 682 -11.20 21.29 -19.86
C VAL A 682 -9.78 21.39 -20.42
N TYR A 683 -8.79 21.45 -19.54
CA TYR A 683 -7.38 21.35 -19.87
C TYR A 683 -6.89 19.95 -19.52
N VAL A 684 -6.47 19.19 -20.53
CA VAL A 684 -5.99 17.81 -20.35
C VAL A 684 -4.48 17.79 -20.54
N VAL A 685 -3.73 17.45 -19.49
CA VAL A 685 -2.28 17.18 -19.60
C VAL A 685 -2.08 15.70 -19.91
N GLY A 686 -1.62 15.44 -21.11
CA GLY A 686 -1.36 14.09 -21.58
C GLY A 686 -1.67 13.94 -23.06
N GLY A 687 -1.56 12.70 -23.54
CA GLY A 687 -1.68 12.38 -24.96
C GLY A 687 -0.39 12.61 -25.74
N HIS A 688 -0.21 11.80 -26.77
CA HIS A 688 0.91 11.90 -27.70
C HIS A 688 0.41 11.72 -29.12
N ILE A 689 0.72 12.67 -29.99
CA ILE A 689 0.40 12.63 -31.43
C ILE A 689 1.73 12.53 -32.16
N SER A 690 2.07 11.31 -32.57
CA SER A 690 3.36 11.00 -33.18
C SER A 690 3.53 11.67 -34.55
N ILE A 691 4.67 12.32 -34.76
CA ILE A 691 5.04 12.97 -36.04
C ILE A 691 5.93 12.04 -36.90
N GLY A 692 6.28 10.84 -36.40
CA GLY A 692 7.08 9.85 -37.12
C GLY A 692 7.54 8.68 -36.25
N LYS A 693 8.17 7.67 -36.85
CA LYS A 693 8.52 6.41 -36.15
C LYS A 693 9.43 6.57 -34.92
N GLU A 694 10.27 7.60 -34.90
CA GLU A 694 11.17 7.90 -33.77
C GLU A 694 10.50 8.72 -32.66
N ASP A 695 9.34 9.31 -32.93
CA ASP A 695 8.60 10.15 -31.99
C ASP A 695 7.66 9.28 -31.14
N LYS A 696 8.24 8.65 -30.12
CA LYS A 696 7.59 7.68 -29.21
C LYS A 696 6.89 8.37 -28.04
N GLY A 697 5.92 7.66 -27.46
CA GLY A 697 5.26 8.02 -26.21
C GLY A 697 6.20 7.96 -24.98
N ASN A 698 5.63 7.95 -23.78
CA ASN A 698 6.39 7.91 -22.51
C ASN A 698 6.16 6.62 -21.68
N ILE A 699 5.40 5.65 -22.19
CA ILE A 699 5.25 4.34 -21.55
C ILE A 699 6.55 3.54 -21.75
N PHE A 700 7.26 3.23 -20.66
CA PHE A 700 8.58 2.59 -20.71
C PHE A 700 8.60 1.14 -20.19
N THR A 701 7.55 0.73 -19.49
CA THR A 701 7.40 -0.60 -18.88
C THR A 701 6.56 -1.57 -19.72
N VAL A 702 5.89 -1.07 -20.76
CA VAL A 702 5.10 -1.86 -21.72
C VAL A 702 5.69 -1.66 -23.13
N PRO A 703 6.79 -2.35 -23.48
CA PRO A 703 7.54 -2.08 -24.72
C PRO A 703 6.74 -2.30 -26.01
N SER A 704 5.65 -3.07 -25.95
CA SER A 704 4.72 -3.27 -27.06
C SER A 704 3.95 -1.99 -27.41
N ASN A 705 3.73 -1.08 -26.46
CA ASN A 705 3.04 0.18 -26.68
C ASN A 705 4.03 1.35 -26.83
N LYS A 706 4.40 1.64 -28.08
CA LYS A 706 5.46 2.60 -28.38
C LYS A 706 5.01 4.05 -28.45
N TYR A 707 3.72 4.31 -28.61
CA TYR A 707 3.22 5.64 -29.01
C TYR A 707 2.20 6.24 -28.04
N ALA A 708 1.64 5.49 -27.10
CA ALA A 708 0.72 6.07 -26.14
C ALA A 708 1.46 6.90 -25.09
N GLU A 709 0.77 7.93 -24.62
CA GLU A 709 1.14 8.65 -23.43
C GLU A 709 0.49 7.96 -22.23
N LEU A 710 1.20 7.93 -21.12
CA LEU A 710 0.88 7.15 -19.93
C LEU A 710 -0.51 7.49 -19.33
N ASN A 711 -0.85 8.76 -19.11
CA ASN A 711 -2.17 9.11 -18.56
C ASN A 711 -3.30 8.60 -19.46
N MET A 712 -3.08 8.64 -20.78
CA MET A 712 -4.05 8.11 -21.73
C MET A 712 -4.12 6.58 -21.74
N PHE A 713 -3.01 5.91 -21.45
CA PHE A 713 -2.92 4.46 -21.36
C PHE A 713 -3.52 3.90 -20.07
N LEU A 714 -3.45 4.65 -18.97
CA LEU A 714 -3.95 4.20 -17.67
C LEU A 714 -5.49 4.04 -17.63
N ASP A 715 -6.21 4.81 -18.45
CA ASP A 715 -7.66 4.62 -18.64
C ASP A 715 -8.12 5.04 -20.06
N PRO A 716 -7.88 4.21 -21.09
CA PRO A 716 -8.22 4.53 -22.48
C PRO A 716 -9.73 4.70 -22.70
N ALA A 717 -10.56 3.98 -21.93
CA ALA A 717 -12.01 4.06 -22.00
C ALA A 717 -12.51 5.43 -21.50
N ALA A 718 -11.97 5.91 -20.37
CA ALA A 718 -12.23 7.27 -19.91
C ALA A 718 -11.75 8.33 -20.91
N VAL A 719 -10.57 8.13 -21.52
CA VAL A 719 -10.05 9.06 -22.53
C VAL A 719 -11.00 9.20 -23.71
N LYS A 720 -11.49 8.06 -24.24
CA LYS A 720 -12.48 8.06 -25.31
C LYS A 720 -13.76 8.79 -24.89
N LYS A 721 -14.26 8.54 -23.68
CA LYS A 721 -15.47 9.18 -23.15
C LYS A 721 -15.32 10.69 -23.00
N VAL A 722 -14.20 11.17 -22.45
CA VAL A 722 -13.94 12.60 -22.26
C VAL A 722 -13.70 13.29 -23.59
N LEU A 723 -12.76 12.80 -24.41
CA LEU A 723 -12.37 13.48 -25.64
C LEU A 723 -13.50 13.52 -26.68
N TYR A 724 -14.46 12.60 -26.62
CA TYR A 724 -15.61 12.57 -27.54
C TYR A 724 -16.84 13.29 -26.99
N SER A 725 -16.73 13.92 -25.82
CA SER A 725 -17.81 14.72 -25.24
C SER A 725 -18.06 16.03 -26.01
N ALA A 726 -19.15 16.71 -25.66
CA ALA A 726 -19.48 18.04 -26.19
C ALA A 726 -18.65 19.18 -25.56
N LEU A 727 -17.77 18.87 -24.60
CA LEU A 727 -16.99 19.86 -23.87
C LEU A 727 -15.91 20.52 -24.74
N GLN A 728 -15.56 21.76 -24.38
CA GLN A 728 -14.42 22.47 -24.98
C GLN A 728 -13.11 21.99 -24.34
N ILE A 729 -12.37 21.15 -25.08
CA ILE A 729 -11.16 20.50 -24.59
C ILE A 729 -9.92 21.13 -25.21
N THR A 730 -8.94 21.45 -24.37
CA THR A 730 -7.57 21.81 -24.74
C THR A 730 -6.62 20.71 -24.29
N LEU A 731 -6.06 19.98 -25.25
CA LEU A 731 -5.06 18.96 -25.02
C LEU A 731 -3.66 19.60 -24.95
N ILE A 732 -2.90 19.24 -23.92
CA ILE A 732 -1.52 19.64 -23.68
C ILE A 732 -0.64 18.39 -23.90
N PRO A 733 -0.31 18.07 -25.15
CA PRO A 733 0.37 16.83 -25.52
C PRO A 733 1.84 16.77 -25.10
N LEU A 734 2.34 15.54 -25.02
CA LEU A 734 3.69 15.18 -24.60
C LEU A 734 4.80 15.90 -25.39
N ASN A 735 4.61 16.14 -26.68
CA ASN A 735 5.58 16.85 -27.53
C ASN A 735 5.82 18.30 -27.06
N VAL A 736 4.80 19.00 -26.53
CA VAL A 736 4.98 20.35 -25.97
C VAL A 736 5.51 20.29 -24.55
N GLN A 737 5.06 19.32 -23.75
CA GLN A 737 5.60 19.08 -22.41
C GLN A 737 7.13 18.89 -22.48
N ARG A 738 7.63 18.04 -23.38
CA ARG A 738 9.07 17.81 -23.62
C ARG A 738 9.86 19.10 -23.95
N LYS A 739 9.25 20.11 -24.59
CA LYS A 739 9.93 21.38 -24.90
C LYS A 739 10.23 22.21 -23.66
N VAL A 740 9.45 22.04 -22.59
CA VAL A 740 9.60 22.80 -21.34
C VAL A 740 10.24 21.97 -20.21
N SER A 741 10.22 20.64 -20.31
CA SER A 741 10.84 19.73 -19.33
C SER A 741 12.35 19.91 -19.23
N SER A 742 12.81 20.67 -18.23
CA SER A 742 14.24 20.85 -17.96
C SER A 742 14.51 21.11 -16.49
N PHE A 743 14.89 20.05 -15.76
CA PHE A 743 15.31 20.15 -14.36
C PHE A 743 16.38 21.22 -14.14
N ARG A 744 17.44 21.23 -14.96
CA ARG A 744 18.54 22.19 -14.85
C ARG A 744 18.04 23.63 -14.91
N LYS A 745 17.22 23.96 -15.91
CA LYS A 745 16.71 25.33 -16.09
C LYS A 745 15.78 25.72 -14.93
N MET A 746 14.87 24.84 -14.53
CA MET A 746 13.92 25.11 -13.44
C MET A 746 14.65 25.32 -12.10
N VAL A 747 15.58 24.44 -11.75
CA VAL A 747 16.38 24.54 -10.51
C VAL A 747 17.23 25.81 -10.52
N GLN A 748 17.93 26.12 -11.62
CA GLN A 748 18.72 27.35 -11.75
C GLN A 748 17.85 28.61 -11.60
N LYS A 749 16.66 28.63 -12.20
CA LYS A 749 15.75 29.76 -12.08
C LYS A 749 15.19 29.92 -10.67
N LEU A 750 14.88 28.83 -9.96
CA LEU A 750 14.45 28.88 -8.56
C LEU A 750 15.58 29.33 -7.60
N GLN A 751 16.84 28.98 -7.89
CA GLN A 751 17.98 29.35 -7.03
C GLN A 751 18.17 30.87 -6.87
N VAL A 752 17.84 31.65 -7.91
CA VAL A 752 18.00 33.12 -7.91
C VAL A 752 16.77 33.86 -7.37
N GLN A 753 15.71 33.14 -6.99
CA GLN A 753 14.50 33.74 -6.43
C GLN A 753 14.57 33.87 -4.91
N ARG A 754 13.64 34.65 -4.36
CA ARG A 754 13.43 34.69 -2.91
C ARG A 754 13.05 33.29 -2.41
N LYS A 755 13.60 32.92 -1.26
CA LYS A 755 13.41 31.60 -0.64
C LYS A 755 12.12 31.58 0.19
N THR A 756 10.96 31.44 -0.45
CA THR A 756 9.73 31.04 0.23
C THR A 756 9.79 29.55 0.59
N PRO A 757 9.07 29.07 1.62
CA PRO A 757 9.06 27.65 1.99
C PRO A 757 8.75 26.72 0.81
N GLU A 758 7.71 27.04 0.05
CA GLU A 758 7.26 26.25 -1.08
C GLU A 758 8.23 26.31 -2.28
N ALA A 759 8.96 27.42 -2.48
CA ALA A 759 10.05 27.48 -3.46
C ALA A 759 11.25 26.63 -3.04
N VAL A 760 11.55 26.58 -1.73
CA VAL A 760 12.60 25.70 -1.18
C VAL A 760 12.22 24.25 -1.39
N PHE A 761 10.98 23.87 -1.05
CA PHE A 761 10.44 22.54 -1.30
C PHE A 761 10.55 22.17 -2.78
N ALA A 762 10.01 22.99 -3.69
CA ALA A 762 10.02 22.72 -5.12
C ALA A 762 11.44 22.54 -5.66
N ARG A 763 12.38 23.39 -5.22
CA ARG A 763 13.80 23.25 -5.59
C ARG A 763 14.40 21.95 -5.06
N CYS A 764 14.10 21.56 -3.82
CA CYS A 764 14.60 20.33 -3.22
C CYS A 764 14.07 19.09 -3.94
N LEU A 765 12.77 19.05 -4.22
CA LEU A 765 12.12 17.96 -4.98
C LEU A 765 12.70 17.86 -6.40
N LEU A 766 12.73 18.97 -7.16
CA LEU A 766 13.30 18.98 -8.51
C LEU A 766 14.78 18.59 -8.54
N THR A 767 15.55 18.98 -7.52
CA THR A 767 16.95 18.58 -7.39
C THR A 767 17.08 17.08 -7.08
N ARG A 768 16.18 16.53 -6.25
CA ARG A 768 16.12 15.10 -5.93
C ARG A 768 15.84 14.29 -7.19
N LEU A 769 14.76 14.62 -7.90
CA LEU A 769 14.36 13.95 -9.14
C LEU A 769 15.49 14.02 -10.18
N TYR A 770 16.10 15.20 -10.37
CA TYR A 770 17.22 15.35 -11.28
C TYR A 770 18.45 14.52 -10.90
N SER A 771 18.75 14.46 -9.60
CA SER A 771 19.86 13.66 -9.10
C SER A 771 19.60 12.17 -9.28
N LEU A 772 18.37 11.71 -9.07
CA LEU A 772 17.99 10.31 -9.26
C LEU A 772 18.08 9.93 -10.74
N GLN A 773 17.50 10.76 -11.62
CA GLN A 773 17.56 10.57 -13.07
C GLN A 773 18.99 10.41 -13.59
N LYS A 774 19.95 11.14 -13.03
CA LYS A 774 21.36 11.04 -13.44
C LYS A 774 22.11 9.85 -12.88
N ARG A 775 21.71 9.37 -11.70
CA ARG A 775 22.51 8.39 -10.94
C ARG A 775 22.08 6.96 -11.18
N HIS A 776 20.84 6.73 -11.58
CA HIS A 776 20.30 5.38 -11.60
C HIS A 776 19.27 5.19 -12.71
N HIS A 777 19.41 4.09 -13.45
CA HIS A 777 18.65 3.81 -14.66
C HIS A 777 17.13 3.70 -14.43
N ARG A 778 16.70 3.21 -13.26
CA ARG A 778 15.28 3.14 -12.87
C ARG A 778 14.61 4.51 -12.70
N TYR A 779 15.36 5.60 -12.74
CA TYR A 779 14.84 6.95 -12.62
C TYR A 779 15.02 7.75 -13.92
N HIS A 780 15.37 7.11 -15.04
CA HIS A 780 15.58 7.84 -16.29
C HIS A 780 14.33 8.62 -16.74
N HIS A 781 13.13 8.14 -16.41
CA HIS A 781 11.85 8.72 -16.78
C HIS A 781 11.37 9.89 -15.91
N MET A 782 12.13 10.35 -14.91
CA MET A 782 11.69 11.38 -13.96
C MET A 782 11.26 12.71 -14.61
N ASP A 783 11.66 12.99 -15.85
CA ASP A 783 11.25 14.18 -16.59
C ASP A 783 9.77 14.18 -16.99
N ILE A 784 9.08 13.03 -16.91
CA ILE A 784 7.63 12.90 -17.14
C ILE A 784 6.82 13.89 -16.27
N PHE A 785 7.19 14.03 -14.99
CA PHE A 785 6.48 14.89 -14.04
C PHE A 785 6.62 16.38 -14.30
N LEU A 786 7.61 16.81 -15.09
CA LEU A 786 7.79 18.24 -15.39
C LEU A 786 6.69 18.78 -16.32
N GLY A 787 6.06 17.89 -17.10
CA GLY A 787 4.98 18.23 -18.01
C GLY A 787 3.70 18.66 -17.29
N GLU A 788 3.40 18.09 -16.12
CA GLU A 788 2.18 18.33 -15.33
C GLU A 788 2.03 19.80 -14.88
N ILE A 789 3.15 20.48 -14.63
CA ILE A 789 3.17 21.90 -14.25
C ILE A 789 2.70 22.78 -15.41
N LEU A 790 2.93 22.35 -16.66
CA LEU A 790 2.54 23.10 -17.85
C LEU A 790 1.03 23.31 -17.92
N GLY A 791 0.24 22.33 -17.47
CA GLY A 791 -1.22 22.44 -17.40
C GLY A 791 -1.68 23.65 -16.60
N ALA A 792 -1.19 23.76 -15.36
CA ALA A 792 -1.49 24.88 -14.49
C ALA A 792 -0.98 26.22 -15.06
N VAL A 793 0.20 26.23 -15.70
CA VAL A 793 0.76 27.47 -16.30
C VAL A 793 -0.07 27.96 -17.48
N ILE A 794 -0.49 27.05 -18.37
CA ILE A 794 -1.34 27.37 -19.53
C ILE A 794 -2.72 27.85 -19.09
N LEU A 795 -3.32 27.19 -18.09
CA LEU A 795 -4.63 27.55 -17.57
C LEU A 795 -4.68 28.99 -17.02
N VAL A 796 -3.60 29.44 -16.37
CA VAL A 796 -3.50 30.81 -15.80
C VAL A 796 -3.38 31.88 -16.90
N GLY A 797 -2.77 31.54 -18.05
CA GLY A 797 -2.80 32.40 -19.24
C GLY A 797 -1.93 33.66 -19.17
N ASP A 798 -0.61 33.52 -18.98
CA ASP A 798 0.34 34.64 -19.14
C ASP A 798 0.60 34.93 -20.63
N GLN A 799 0.35 36.19 -21.05
CA GLN A 799 0.54 36.65 -22.43
C GLN A 799 1.95 36.41 -22.98
N HIS A 800 3.00 36.39 -22.15
CA HIS A 800 4.38 36.19 -22.58
C HIS A 800 4.70 34.74 -22.96
N LEU A 801 3.81 33.80 -22.63
CA LEU A 801 3.96 32.39 -23.00
C LEU A 801 3.72 32.19 -24.51
N ASN A 802 2.95 33.07 -25.16
CA ASN A 802 2.56 33.00 -26.57
C ASN A 802 2.14 31.58 -27.00
N PRO A 803 1.18 30.93 -26.31
CA PRO A 803 0.77 29.58 -26.67
C PRO A 803 0.07 29.59 -28.04
N THR A 804 0.43 28.64 -28.90
CA THR A 804 -0.28 28.42 -30.18
C THR A 804 -1.18 27.19 -30.04
N LEU A 805 -2.48 27.38 -30.22
CA LEU A 805 -3.49 26.32 -30.24
C LEU A 805 -3.93 26.05 -31.68
N ARG A 806 -4.05 24.76 -32.03
CA ARG A 806 -4.61 24.34 -33.32
C ARG A 806 -5.64 23.24 -33.10
N ALA A 807 -6.82 23.42 -33.68
CA ALA A 807 -7.84 22.37 -33.69
C ALA A 807 -7.44 21.27 -34.68
N LYS A 808 -7.50 20.00 -34.27
CA LYS A 808 -7.30 18.83 -35.16
C LYS A 808 -8.33 17.76 -34.86
N HIS A 809 -8.67 16.98 -35.89
CA HIS A 809 -9.52 15.81 -35.76
C HIS A 809 -8.70 14.63 -35.23
N ILE A 810 -9.03 14.16 -34.02
CA ILE A 810 -8.30 13.07 -33.34
C ILE A 810 -9.20 11.86 -33.09
N ARG A 811 -8.57 10.68 -33.06
CA ARG A 811 -9.17 9.41 -32.67
C ARG A 811 -8.34 8.74 -31.58
N VAL A 812 -9.02 8.19 -30.58
CA VAL A 812 -8.41 7.47 -29.46
C VAL A 812 -8.51 5.97 -29.71
N LEU A 813 -7.41 5.25 -29.50
CA LEU A 813 -7.41 3.79 -29.50
C LEU A 813 -7.69 3.28 -28.09
N ALA A 814 -8.85 2.66 -27.91
CA ALA A 814 -9.30 2.00 -26.69
C ALA A 814 -10.04 0.72 -27.10
N THR A 815 -9.26 -0.32 -27.37
CA THR A 815 -9.65 -1.56 -28.05
C THR A 815 -9.52 -2.80 -27.19
N GLY A 816 -8.81 -2.71 -26.05
CA GLY A 816 -8.39 -3.84 -25.23
C GLY A 816 -7.02 -4.40 -25.63
N ASP A 817 -6.42 -3.91 -26.72
CA ASP A 817 -5.06 -4.27 -27.15
C ASP A 817 -4.05 -3.34 -26.46
N LEU A 818 -3.40 -3.85 -25.41
CA LEU A 818 -2.40 -3.10 -24.62
C LEU A 818 -1.26 -2.52 -25.48
N SER A 819 -0.99 -3.06 -26.67
CA SER A 819 0.06 -2.53 -27.57
C SER A 819 -0.34 -1.23 -28.27
N LYS A 820 -1.64 -0.88 -28.28
CA LYS A 820 -2.19 0.28 -29.00
C LYS A 820 -3.04 1.18 -28.13
N ASP A 821 -3.56 0.67 -27.03
CA ASP A 821 -4.47 1.42 -26.17
C ASP A 821 -3.82 2.70 -25.61
N GLY A 822 -4.61 3.76 -25.47
CA GLY A 822 -4.16 5.10 -25.08
C GLY A 822 -3.50 5.91 -26.20
N GLN A 823 -3.30 5.37 -27.40
CA GLN A 823 -2.76 6.14 -28.53
C GLN A 823 -3.79 7.14 -29.06
N ILE A 824 -3.31 8.34 -29.41
CA ILE A 824 -4.08 9.38 -30.07
C ILE A 824 -3.54 9.54 -31.50
N VAL A 825 -4.41 9.36 -32.48
CA VAL A 825 -4.06 9.48 -33.92
C VAL A 825 -4.88 10.59 -34.57
N ILE A 826 -4.34 11.21 -35.62
CA ILE A 826 -5.09 12.16 -36.45
C ILE A 826 -6.00 11.36 -37.40
N ASP A 827 -7.26 11.73 -37.47
CA ASP A 827 -8.27 11.09 -38.33
C ASP A 827 -9.21 12.16 -38.89
N GLU A 828 -8.91 12.71 -40.06
CA GLU A 828 -9.68 13.82 -40.66
C GLU A 828 -11.12 13.44 -41.03
N ASN A 829 -11.42 12.14 -41.20
CA ASN A 829 -12.74 11.69 -41.65
C ASN A 829 -13.67 11.38 -40.46
N ASN A 830 -13.14 10.72 -39.42
CA ASN A 830 -13.95 10.22 -38.30
C ASN A 830 -13.49 10.75 -36.93
N GLY A 831 -12.47 11.61 -36.90
CA GLY A 831 -11.91 12.15 -35.67
C GLY A 831 -12.74 13.29 -35.07
N ARG A 832 -12.66 13.43 -33.75
CA ARG A 832 -13.27 14.53 -33.01
C ARG A 832 -12.36 15.75 -33.05
N LEU A 833 -12.92 16.93 -33.32
CA LEU A 833 -12.17 18.17 -33.31
C LEU A 833 -11.83 18.57 -31.86
N VAL A 834 -10.53 18.64 -31.55
CA VAL A 834 -9.99 19.03 -30.23
C VAL A 834 -8.90 20.08 -30.39
N ASN A 835 -8.86 21.08 -29.49
CA ASN A 835 -7.79 22.09 -29.49
C ASN A 835 -6.51 21.49 -28.93
N ILE A 836 -5.41 21.59 -29.67
CA ILE A 836 -4.12 21.03 -29.28
C ILE A 836 -3.11 22.15 -29.13
N LEU A 837 -2.40 22.17 -28.01
CA LEU A 837 -1.24 23.03 -27.82
C LEU A 837 -0.07 22.54 -28.68
N GLU A 838 0.45 23.40 -29.57
CA GLU A 838 1.56 23.04 -30.47
C GLU A 838 2.90 23.67 -30.05
N THR A 839 2.85 24.92 -29.56
CA THR A 839 4.05 25.67 -29.18
C THR A 839 3.79 26.55 -27.96
N ILE A 840 4.87 26.80 -27.23
CA ILE A 840 4.97 27.74 -26.11
C ILE A 840 6.40 28.28 -26.06
N ASN A 841 6.60 29.48 -25.51
CA ASN A 841 7.93 30.01 -25.22
C ASN A 841 8.53 29.36 -23.95
N PRO A 842 9.55 28.47 -24.05
CA PRO A 842 10.07 27.76 -22.88
C PRO A 842 10.80 28.68 -21.90
N LEU A 843 11.45 29.75 -22.39
CA LEU A 843 12.15 30.70 -21.54
C LEU A 843 11.17 31.51 -20.69
N ALA A 844 10.04 31.93 -21.29
CA ALA A 844 8.96 32.59 -20.58
C ALA A 844 8.36 31.65 -19.52
N TYR A 845 8.11 30.38 -19.87
CA TYR A 845 7.63 29.35 -18.95
C TYR A 845 8.53 29.22 -17.70
N HIS A 846 9.84 28.98 -17.88
CA HIS A 846 10.76 28.80 -16.73
C HIS A 846 10.87 30.05 -15.87
N ARG A 847 10.83 31.24 -16.50
CA ARG A 847 10.86 32.53 -15.78
C ARG A 847 9.58 32.73 -14.97
N HIS A 848 8.43 32.47 -15.57
CA HIS A 848 7.12 32.65 -14.93
C HIS A 848 6.97 31.70 -13.74
N PHE A 849 7.26 30.41 -13.93
CA PHE A 849 7.27 29.40 -12.87
C PHE A 849 8.12 29.86 -11.67
N ALA A 850 9.40 30.18 -11.88
CA ALA A 850 10.28 30.55 -10.78
C ALA A 850 9.86 31.86 -10.10
N LYS A 851 9.47 32.87 -10.89
CA LYS A 851 9.02 34.18 -10.37
C LYS A 851 7.80 34.01 -9.45
N LEU A 852 6.84 33.18 -9.85
CA LEU A 852 5.64 32.94 -9.06
C LEU A 852 5.97 32.24 -7.74
N PHE A 853 6.79 31.18 -7.77
CA PHE A 853 7.23 30.47 -6.56
C PHE A 853 7.97 31.40 -5.59
N GLY A 854 8.82 32.31 -6.09
CA GLY A 854 9.52 33.30 -5.26
C GLY A 854 8.66 34.44 -4.72
N ASN A 855 7.40 34.56 -5.15
CA ASN A 855 6.51 35.63 -4.71
C ASN A 855 6.02 35.38 -3.28
N LYS A 856 6.11 36.39 -2.40
CA LYS A 856 5.66 36.29 -1.00
C LYS A 856 4.17 36.54 -0.77
N ALA A 857 3.44 37.03 -1.78
CA ALA A 857 2.05 37.47 -1.62
C ALA A 857 1.09 36.36 -1.15
N GLN A 858 1.30 35.14 -1.64
CA GLN A 858 0.59 33.93 -1.22
C GLN A 858 1.63 32.88 -0.85
N SER A 859 2.38 33.05 0.24
CA SER A 859 3.38 32.09 0.69
C SER A 859 2.82 31.24 1.83
N ALA A 860 3.47 30.13 2.14
CA ALA A 860 3.05 29.22 3.21
C ALA A 860 2.84 29.95 4.55
N VAL A 861 1.72 29.66 5.23
CA VAL A 861 1.41 30.16 6.58
C VAL A 861 2.18 29.39 7.66
N ILE A 862 2.48 28.12 7.37
CA ILE A 862 3.32 27.24 8.18
C ILE A 862 4.24 26.45 7.24
N SER A 863 5.54 26.56 7.43
CA SER A 863 6.55 26.18 6.43
C SER A 863 6.92 24.69 6.40
N SER A 864 6.77 23.98 7.52
CA SER A 864 7.23 22.59 7.68
C SER A 864 6.74 21.97 8.98
N TYR A 865 6.84 20.64 9.07
CA TYR A 865 6.62 19.90 10.32
C TYR A 865 7.55 20.36 11.44
N ASN A 866 8.81 20.70 11.14
CA ASN A 866 9.75 21.20 12.13
C ASN A 866 9.32 22.54 12.72
N GLN A 867 8.78 23.46 11.90
CA GLN A 867 8.19 24.68 12.42
C GLN A 867 6.95 24.38 13.28
N GLN A 868 6.11 23.44 12.84
CA GLN A 868 4.92 23.04 13.58
C GLN A 868 5.25 22.46 14.97
N LYS A 869 6.25 21.58 15.06
CA LYS A 869 6.78 21.08 16.35
C LYS A 869 7.21 22.22 17.26
N LEU A 870 7.96 23.20 16.75
CA LEU A 870 8.40 24.35 17.55
C LEU A 870 7.22 25.18 18.09
N LEU A 871 6.15 25.32 17.30
CA LEU A 871 4.93 26.00 17.73
C LEU A 871 4.21 25.21 18.83
N TRP A 872 4.08 23.89 18.68
CA TRP A 872 3.41 23.07 19.69
C TRP A 872 4.25 22.83 20.97
N SER A 873 5.56 23.10 20.92
CA SER A 873 6.45 23.03 22.09
C SER A 873 6.57 24.34 22.87
N ARG A 874 5.99 25.45 22.41
CA ARG A 874 6.11 26.77 23.06
C ARG A 874 4.73 27.31 23.47
N PRO A 875 4.62 28.01 24.61
CA PRO A 875 3.37 28.68 24.95
C PRO A 875 3.00 29.68 23.85
N PRO A 876 1.71 29.79 23.49
CA PRO A 876 1.27 30.78 22.53
C PRO A 876 1.64 32.18 23.05
N ASN A 877 2.19 33.04 22.17
CA ASN A 877 2.43 34.43 22.52
C ASN A 877 1.10 35.04 22.99
N ARG A 878 1.07 35.61 24.20
CA ARG A 878 -0.06 36.41 24.69
C ARG A 878 -0.14 37.67 23.83
N THR A 879 -0.96 37.60 22.77
CA THR A 879 -1.36 38.76 21.96
C THR A 879 -2.59 39.41 22.57
#